data_AF-A0A9P8GE67-F1
#
_entry.id   AF-A0A9P8GE67-F1
#
_cell.length_a   1.000
_cell.length_b   1.000
_cell.length_c   1.000
_cell.angle_alpha   90.00
_cell.angle_beta   90.00
_cell.angle_gamma   90.00
#
_symmetry.space_group_name_H-M   'P 1'
#
loop_
_entity.id
_entity.type
_entity.pdbx_description
1 polymer ?
#
loop_
_entity_poly.entity_id
_entity_poly.type
_entity_poly.pdbx_seq_one_letter_code
_entity_poly.pdbx_strand_id
1 'polypeptide(L)'
;MPVSHVGLTVSHVPSACSFFLSALQPLGYRYVGNQGDSVGFGTDDADFFLSPETPGIARSNAHVAFSATSRSAVRDFYAAALTAGGQPNGAPACRGCNDYIFNAAVLDLDGNSIEVIYHQVDDDNRYTTVSGGSRVLTWRRGIVNVLGDEDRTTFVSARRNQSDVESISPSSVVETTPRSNAPSVTKSPSMPAVSTSGSEPGFQITGKAIIGTILGAAAGAAVAYAMVKSEQDSAQQEADFAEAMSRKSASSRAPSKAPSKMVPSEAQTNKAKTVLSSATTSKTAKASRVPEKNAETAAPRPRTRVHRNYSTTDSVVASRVMEQFSDVESEVPLRSHKTRSVRAIEAAPEPQPIDSKSYHSPTYVSLAPTSRASKKPEQSEAVYLPASRAVVQNPQPGQPSVAPIERQIEYVPASGASHLERSLALALSRRRQASTLRNLTLPAANAIDFSSNDFLSLSNSSALRDLYLRELAARPDFPLGSGGSRLLDGNSKYAEALEKDIATFHGAEDGLLCNSGFDANAGLFSVLPQPGDIVVYDSYIHASVHDGMRASRAGANFAFIHNSVEDLRAVLKRCIASDEKFRSGRRSIFIAVEAIYSMDGDVAPLKEIVEAVNDLLPNGNGHIIVDEAHSTGVLGPRGRGLVSALGLEDKITIRLHTFGKAMACNGAIILCSPLIKHYLVNYARPLIYTTFLSFPALAAIRAAYTFLWNDNSTALATHLFDLISILHESLFALTSSLPQHQRHLLQVLEECPPSPIFSVLSSDPRGLAKFCQEKNFMVRPIVPPTVPLGSERIRVCLHAGNTRAEVEALVARITAWVEQKTTLTLAKL
;
A
#
# COMPACT_ATOMS: atom_id res chain seq x y z
N MET A 1 0.07 -5.52 1.07
CA MET A 1 1.46 -5.28 0.62
C MET A 1 1.59 -5.88 -0.76
N PRO A 2 2.51 -5.45 -1.64
CA PRO A 2 2.96 -6.35 -2.68
C PRO A 2 3.59 -7.56 -1.98
N VAL A 3 3.10 -8.76 -2.27
CA VAL A 3 3.73 -10.00 -1.80
C VAL A 3 4.99 -10.18 -2.62
N SER A 4 6.16 -10.19 -1.98
CA SER A 4 7.44 -10.32 -2.68
C SER A 4 7.77 -11.75 -3.08
N HIS A 5 7.25 -12.72 -2.33
CA HIS A 5 7.30 -14.14 -2.63
C HIS A 5 6.24 -14.90 -1.81
N VAL A 6 5.83 -16.07 -2.28
CA VAL A 6 4.96 -17.04 -1.58
C VAL A 6 5.73 -18.34 -1.39
N GLY A 7 5.63 -18.96 -0.21
CA GLY A 7 6.19 -20.29 0.06
C GLY A 7 5.10 -21.31 0.40
N LEU A 8 5.19 -22.53 -0.14
CA LEU A 8 4.39 -23.69 0.26
C LEU A 8 5.29 -24.77 0.89
N THR A 9 4.85 -25.32 2.01
CA THR A 9 5.42 -26.52 2.62
C THR A 9 4.79 -27.75 1.97
N VAL A 10 5.60 -28.57 1.30
CA VAL A 10 5.17 -29.74 0.52
C VAL A 10 5.75 -31.04 1.07
N SER A 11 5.03 -32.16 0.97
CA SER A 11 5.48 -33.43 1.53
C SER A 11 6.63 -34.07 0.74
N HIS A 12 6.69 -33.83 -0.57
CA HIS A 12 7.76 -34.34 -1.43
C HIS A 12 8.17 -33.32 -2.50
N VAL A 13 9.19 -32.52 -2.18
CA VAL A 13 9.69 -31.42 -3.04
C VAL A 13 9.93 -31.85 -4.50
N PRO A 14 10.60 -32.98 -4.84
CA PRO A 14 10.81 -33.35 -6.24
C PRO A 14 9.51 -33.56 -7.04
N SER A 15 8.49 -34.18 -6.42
CA SER A 15 7.18 -34.38 -7.06
C SER A 15 6.42 -33.07 -7.22
N ALA A 16 6.42 -32.23 -6.18
CA ALA A 16 5.81 -30.90 -6.23
C ALA A 16 6.49 -30.01 -7.29
N CYS A 17 7.82 -30.03 -7.38
CA CYS A 17 8.57 -29.32 -8.42
C CYS A 17 8.18 -29.77 -9.83
N SER A 18 8.04 -31.09 -10.07
CA SER A 18 7.59 -31.60 -11.36
C SER A 18 6.16 -31.18 -11.69
N PHE A 19 5.27 -31.14 -10.69
CA PHE A 19 3.90 -30.66 -10.84
C PHE A 19 3.87 -29.16 -11.17
N PHE A 20 4.46 -28.31 -10.33
CA PHE A 20 4.40 -26.86 -10.48
C PHE A 20 5.14 -26.34 -11.72
N LEU A 21 6.26 -26.96 -12.10
CA LEU A 21 6.95 -26.63 -13.36
C LEU A 21 6.06 -26.92 -14.57
N SER A 22 5.34 -28.05 -14.57
CA SER A 22 4.43 -28.42 -15.66
C SER A 22 3.17 -27.54 -15.68
N ALA A 23 2.57 -27.32 -14.50
CA ALA A 23 1.33 -26.57 -14.34
C ALA A 23 1.49 -25.08 -14.68
N LEU A 24 2.55 -24.43 -14.19
CA LEU A 24 2.75 -22.98 -14.31
C LEU A 24 3.52 -22.55 -15.59
N GLN A 25 4.05 -23.49 -16.39
CA GLN A 25 4.71 -23.18 -17.67
C GLN A 25 3.86 -22.29 -18.62
N PRO A 26 2.53 -22.46 -18.75
CA PRO A 26 1.69 -21.59 -19.58
C PRO A 26 1.60 -20.13 -19.10
N LEU A 27 2.02 -19.85 -17.86
CA LEU A 27 2.16 -18.51 -17.29
C LEU A 27 3.58 -17.95 -17.42
N GLY A 28 4.50 -18.70 -18.04
CA GLY A 28 5.91 -18.33 -18.20
C GLY A 28 6.80 -18.64 -16.99
N TYR A 29 6.27 -19.32 -15.96
CA TYR A 29 7.06 -19.72 -14.80
C TYR A 29 8.08 -20.80 -15.18
N ARG A 30 9.28 -20.68 -14.62
CA ARG A 30 10.42 -21.59 -14.74
C ARG A 30 11.06 -21.80 -13.37
N TYR A 31 11.85 -22.86 -13.24
CA TYR A 31 12.82 -22.98 -12.15
C TYR A 31 13.85 -21.85 -12.24
N VAL A 32 14.11 -21.18 -11.12
CA VAL A 32 15.06 -20.05 -11.03
C VAL A 32 16.30 -20.43 -10.20
N GLY A 33 16.11 -21.19 -9.11
CA GLY A 33 17.21 -21.65 -8.26
C GLY A 33 16.75 -22.19 -6.90
N ASN A 34 17.68 -22.68 -6.09
CA ASN A 34 17.42 -23.15 -4.72
C ASN A 34 17.91 -22.14 -3.68
N GLN A 35 17.19 -22.01 -2.56
CA GLN A 35 17.54 -21.20 -1.41
C GLN A 35 17.45 -22.04 -0.14
N GLY A 36 18.59 -22.58 0.30
CA GLY A 36 18.60 -23.68 1.26
C GLY A 36 17.89 -24.91 0.68
N ASP A 37 17.08 -25.59 1.48
CA ASP A 37 16.29 -26.75 1.05
C ASP A 37 15.04 -26.38 0.23
N SER A 38 14.79 -25.09 -0.03
CA SER A 38 13.61 -24.60 -0.75
C SER A 38 13.91 -24.34 -2.23
N VAL A 39 13.00 -24.76 -3.11
CA VAL A 39 13.12 -24.60 -4.58
C VAL A 39 12.29 -23.41 -5.05
N GLY A 40 12.93 -22.45 -5.73
CA GLY A 40 12.32 -21.22 -6.23
C GLY A 40 11.95 -21.27 -7.73
N PHE A 41 10.73 -20.84 -8.01
CA PHE A 41 10.14 -20.65 -9.33
C PHE A 41 9.79 -19.17 -9.55
N GLY A 42 9.70 -18.77 -10.81
CA GLY A 42 9.24 -17.44 -11.21
C GLY A 42 9.38 -17.21 -12.71
N THR A 43 8.96 -16.04 -13.18
CA THR A 43 9.10 -15.63 -14.59
C THR A 43 10.47 -15.02 -14.86
N ASP A 44 10.86 -13.99 -14.10
CA ASP A 44 12.16 -13.30 -14.20
C ASP A 44 13.05 -13.54 -12.97
N ASP A 45 12.53 -13.23 -11.78
CA ASP A 45 13.11 -13.48 -10.46
C ASP A 45 12.25 -14.53 -9.72
N ALA A 46 12.77 -15.18 -8.67
CA ALA A 46 12.03 -16.20 -7.91
C ALA A 46 11.00 -15.58 -6.95
N ASP A 47 9.71 -15.84 -7.18
CA ASP A 47 8.58 -15.34 -6.39
C ASP A 47 7.70 -16.46 -5.79
N PHE A 48 7.87 -17.72 -6.21
CA PHE A 48 7.13 -18.87 -5.68
C PHE A 48 8.08 -19.99 -5.23
N PHE A 49 8.02 -20.38 -3.95
CA PHE A 49 8.96 -21.32 -3.34
C PHE A 49 8.26 -22.57 -2.81
N LEU A 50 8.92 -23.72 -2.97
CA LEU A 50 8.50 -25.01 -2.41
C LEU A 50 9.53 -25.46 -1.36
N SER A 51 9.09 -25.61 -0.12
CA SER A 51 9.91 -26.02 1.04
C SER A 51 9.50 -27.43 1.50
N PRO A 52 10.43 -28.28 1.95
CA PRO A 52 10.07 -29.59 2.50
C PRO A 52 9.35 -29.47 3.85
N GLU A 53 8.48 -30.43 4.15
CA GLU A 53 7.96 -30.65 5.50
C GLU A 53 9.11 -30.95 6.48
N THR A 54 9.11 -30.29 7.65
CA THR A 54 10.17 -30.42 8.66
C THR A 54 9.58 -30.63 10.07
N PRO A 55 10.30 -31.27 11.02
CA PRO A 55 9.74 -31.59 12.34
C PRO A 55 9.25 -30.35 13.11
N GLY A 56 7.92 -30.14 13.12
CA GLY A 56 7.25 -29.00 13.75
C GLY A 56 6.59 -28.01 12.78
N ILE A 57 6.84 -28.12 11.47
CA ILE A 57 6.18 -27.35 10.40
C ILE A 57 5.48 -28.33 9.47
N ALA A 58 4.16 -28.48 9.64
CA ALA A 58 3.35 -29.35 8.79
C ALA A 58 3.18 -28.80 7.37
N ARG A 59 2.81 -29.66 6.42
CA ARG A 59 2.41 -29.29 5.05
C ARG A 59 1.41 -28.13 5.00
N SER A 60 1.48 -27.34 3.94
CA SER A 60 0.55 -26.24 3.70
C SER A 60 -0.88 -26.73 3.40
N ASN A 61 -1.85 -25.86 3.70
CA ASN A 61 -3.24 -25.95 3.25
C ASN A 61 -3.64 -24.54 2.77
N ALA A 62 -3.03 -24.12 1.66
CA ALA A 62 -3.12 -22.77 1.14
C ALA A 62 -4.05 -22.67 -0.07
N HIS A 63 -4.57 -21.46 -0.32
CA HIS A 63 -5.13 -21.07 -1.62
C HIS A 63 -4.20 -20.04 -2.25
N VAL A 64 -3.59 -20.36 -3.39
CA VAL A 64 -2.65 -19.49 -4.11
C VAL A 64 -3.24 -19.17 -5.48
N ALA A 65 -3.42 -17.88 -5.77
CA ALA A 65 -3.98 -17.41 -7.04
C ALA A 65 -2.91 -16.68 -7.87
N PHE A 66 -2.64 -17.17 -9.08
CA PHE A 66 -1.74 -16.54 -10.05
C PHE A 66 -2.52 -15.72 -11.09
N SER A 67 -1.92 -14.65 -11.61
CA SER A 67 -2.49 -13.85 -12.70
C SER A 67 -2.13 -14.44 -14.06
N ALA A 68 -3.10 -14.54 -14.95
CA ALA A 68 -2.91 -14.95 -16.34
C ALA A 68 -2.98 -13.76 -17.32
N THR A 69 -2.23 -13.84 -18.41
CA THR A 69 -2.25 -12.87 -19.51
C THR A 69 -3.41 -13.04 -20.48
N SER A 70 -4.10 -14.18 -20.46
CA SER A 70 -5.16 -14.52 -21.43
C SER A 70 -6.11 -15.63 -20.93
N ARG A 71 -7.33 -15.67 -21.45
CA ARG A 71 -8.29 -16.79 -21.26
C ARG A 71 -7.76 -18.14 -21.78
N SER A 72 -6.80 -18.14 -22.72
CA SER A 72 -6.06 -19.33 -23.15
C SER A 72 -5.16 -19.84 -22.04
N ALA A 73 -4.28 -19.00 -21.50
CA ALA A 73 -3.33 -19.41 -20.45
C ALA A 73 -4.00 -20.01 -19.20
N VAL A 74 -5.21 -19.55 -18.83
CA VAL A 74 -6.05 -20.15 -17.77
C VAL A 74 -6.48 -21.59 -18.10
N ARG A 75 -6.85 -21.87 -19.37
CA ARG A 75 -7.22 -23.22 -19.84
C ARG A 75 -6.00 -24.12 -20.00
N ASP A 76 -4.91 -23.56 -20.50
CA ASP A 76 -3.66 -24.27 -20.74
C ASP A 76 -3.02 -24.69 -19.40
N PHE A 77 -3.02 -23.81 -18.39
CA PHE A 77 -2.71 -24.15 -16.99
C PHE A 77 -3.56 -25.31 -16.50
N TYR A 78 -4.89 -25.23 -16.66
CA TYR A 78 -5.81 -26.24 -16.12
C TYR A 78 -5.58 -27.62 -16.78
N ALA A 79 -5.37 -27.65 -18.10
CA ALA A 79 -5.03 -28.88 -18.81
C ALA A 79 -3.66 -29.44 -18.40
N ALA A 80 -2.64 -28.59 -18.27
CA ALA A 80 -1.30 -28.98 -17.86
C ALA A 80 -1.27 -29.52 -16.42
N ALA A 81 -1.94 -28.85 -15.49
CA ALA A 81 -1.99 -29.25 -14.09
C ALA A 81 -2.75 -30.58 -13.87
N LEU A 82 -3.87 -30.80 -14.56
CA LEU A 82 -4.56 -32.10 -14.55
C LEU A 82 -3.68 -33.21 -15.16
N THR A 83 -2.94 -32.90 -16.23
CA THR A 83 -1.98 -33.84 -16.85
C THR A 83 -0.81 -34.17 -15.92
N ALA A 84 -0.40 -33.21 -15.08
CA ALA A 84 0.64 -33.38 -14.06
C ALA A 84 0.15 -34.04 -12.75
N GLY A 85 -1.11 -34.50 -12.69
CA GLY A 85 -1.68 -35.25 -11.56
C GLY A 85 -2.48 -34.45 -10.53
N GLY A 86 -2.68 -33.14 -10.76
CA GLY A 86 -3.55 -32.32 -9.91
C GLY A 86 -5.03 -32.71 -10.02
N GLN A 87 -5.81 -32.43 -8.98
CA GLN A 87 -7.26 -32.72 -8.95
C GLN A 87 -8.08 -31.49 -9.35
N PRO A 88 -9.25 -31.64 -10.02
CA PRO A 88 -10.06 -30.50 -10.42
C PRO A 88 -10.76 -29.82 -9.22
N ASN A 89 -10.42 -28.57 -8.92
CA ASN A 89 -11.07 -27.77 -7.86
C ASN A 89 -12.09 -26.73 -8.41
N GLY A 90 -11.98 -26.36 -9.68
CA GLY A 90 -12.99 -25.58 -10.38
C GLY A 90 -12.63 -25.35 -11.86
N ALA A 91 -13.49 -25.81 -12.77
CA ALA A 91 -13.23 -25.73 -14.22
C ALA A 91 -13.10 -24.29 -14.76
N PRO A 92 -12.37 -24.07 -15.88
CA PRO A 92 -12.22 -22.77 -16.52
C PRO A 92 -13.56 -22.15 -16.94
N ALA A 93 -14.00 -21.11 -16.22
CA ALA A 93 -15.29 -20.47 -16.42
C ALA A 93 -15.22 -18.97 -16.16
N CYS A 94 -16.17 -18.20 -16.71
CA CYS A 94 -16.43 -16.84 -16.22
C CYS A 94 -17.12 -16.93 -14.85
N ARG A 95 -16.74 -16.05 -13.91
CA ARG A 95 -17.33 -16.00 -12.56
C ARG A 95 -17.50 -14.54 -12.12
N GLY A 96 -18.68 -14.19 -11.62
CA GLY A 96 -19.05 -12.82 -11.24
C GLY A 96 -20.35 -12.37 -11.92
N CYS A 97 -20.85 -11.18 -11.56
CA CYS A 97 -22.11 -10.64 -12.12
C CYS A 97 -21.99 -10.12 -13.57
N ASN A 98 -20.78 -9.76 -14.00
CA ASN A 98 -20.52 -9.03 -15.25
C ASN A 98 -19.46 -9.75 -16.15
N ASP A 99 -19.21 -11.06 -15.97
CA ASP A 99 -18.26 -11.89 -16.75
C ASP A 99 -16.78 -11.44 -16.84
N TYR A 100 -16.39 -10.35 -16.15
CA TYR A 100 -15.04 -9.77 -16.18
C TYR A 100 -13.90 -10.65 -15.64
N ILE A 101 -14.19 -11.75 -14.96
CA ILE A 101 -13.18 -12.64 -14.38
C ILE A 101 -13.36 -14.04 -14.97
N PHE A 102 -12.29 -14.58 -15.56
CA PHE A 102 -12.23 -15.94 -16.08
C PHE A 102 -11.14 -16.73 -15.35
N ASN A 103 -11.52 -17.73 -14.57
CA ASN A 103 -10.62 -18.45 -13.68
C ASN A 103 -10.81 -19.98 -13.70
N ALA A 104 -9.75 -20.68 -13.33
CA ALA A 104 -9.69 -22.13 -13.17
C ALA A 104 -8.87 -22.48 -11.93
N ALA A 105 -9.22 -23.55 -11.24
CA ALA A 105 -8.55 -23.99 -10.01
C ALA A 105 -8.36 -25.52 -9.97
N VAL A 106 -7.26 -25.95 -9.40
CA VAL A 106 -6.91 -27.36 -9.13
C VAL A 106 -6.42 -27.50 -7.69
N LEU A 107 -6.43 -28.73 -7.17
CA LEU A 107 -5.61 -29.09 -6.01
C LEU A 107 -4.26 -29.63 -6.51
N ASP A 108 -3.17 -29.25 -5.85
CA ASP A 108 -1.86 -29.88 -6.04
C ASP A 108 -1.80 -31.28 -5.40
N LEU A 109 -0.62 -31.90 -5.41
CA LEU A 109 -0.39 -33.24 -4.88
C LEU A 109 -0.52 -33.32 -3.34
N ASP A 110 -0.41 -32.20 -2.63
CA ASP A 110 -0.48 -32.11 -1.17
C ASP A 110 -1.86 -31.64 -0.65
N GLY A 111 -2.67 -31.03 -1.52
CA GLY A 111 -4.02 -30.53 -1.23
C GLY A 111 -4.17 -29.01 -1.26
N ASN A 112 -3.14 -28.24 -1.63
CA ASN A 112 -3.25 -26.79 -1.77
C ASN A 112 -4.10 -26.45 -3.00
N SER A 113 -4.98 -25.44 -2.87
CA SER A 113 -5.79 -24.92 -3.97
C SER A 113 -4.98 -23.93 -4.80
N ILE A 114 -4.66 -24.31 -6.04
CA ILE A 114 -3.91 -23.50 -6.99
C ILE A 114 -4.89 -22.97 -8.04
N GLU A 115 -5.12 -21.66 -8.01
CA GLU A 115 -6.02 -20.95 -8.89
C GLU A 115 -5.26 -20.06 -9.89
N VAL A 116 -5.81 -19.89 -11.08
CA VAL A 116 -5.29 -18.96 -12.09
C VAL A 116 -6.43 -18.10 -12.61
N ILE A 117 -6.22 -16.79 -12.60
CA ILE A 117 -7.24 -15.77 -12.83
C ILE A 117 -6.82 -14.87 -13.99
N TYR A 118 -7.68 -14.75 -15.00
CA TYR A 118 -7.61 -13.71 -16.02
C TYR A 118 -8.70 -12.66 -15.78
N HIS A 119 -8.29 -11.39 -15.66
CA HIS A 119 -9.21 -10.26 -15.67
C HIS A 119 -9.36 -9.75 -17.11
N GLN A 120 -10.59 -9.71 -17.62
CA GLN A 120 -10.90 -9.07 -18.90
C GLN A 120 -10.80 -7.55 -18.73
N VAL A 121 -9.91 -6.93 -19.51
CA VAL A 121 -9.91 -5.49 -19.75
C VAL A 121 -10.84 -5.23 -20.94
N ASP A 122 -11.73 -4.25 -20.83
CA ASP A 122 -12.57 -3.85 -21.97
C ASP A 122 -11.74 -3.01 -22.95
N ASP A 123 -11.55 -3.58 -24.15
CA ASP A 123 -10.54 -3.18 -25.13
C ASP A 123 -11.07 -2.12 -26.11
N ASP A 124 -11.51 -0.97 -25.57
CA ASP A 124 -12.12 0.14 -26.34
C ASP A 124 -11.14 1.31 -26.59
N ASN A 125 -9.85 1.02 -26.76
CA ASN A 125 -8.84 2.04 -27.05
C ASN A 125 -7.76 1.53 -28.03
N ARG A 126 -8.07 1.59 -29.33
CA ARG A 126 -7.12 1.26 -30.41
C ARG A 126 -6.17 2.43 -30.68
N TYR A 127 -4.91 2.09 -30.98
CA TYR A 127 -3.75 2.99 -31.15
C TYR A 127 -3.30 3.62 -29.82
N THR A 128 -2.03 3.50 -29.41
CA THR A 128 -0.80 3.42 -30.22
C THR A 128 0.20 2.40 -29.69
N THR A 129 0.69 1.52 -30.57
CA THR A 129 1.85 0.68 -30.30
C THR A 129 3.12 1.38 -30.82
N VAL A 130 4.11 1.62 -29.96
CA VAL A 130 5.47 2.00 -30.39
C VAL A 130 6.45 1.03 -29.74
N SER A 131 6.97 0.11 -30.53
CA SER A 131 7.79 -1.02 -30.06
C SER A 131 9.29 -0.71 -30.14
N GLY A 132 10.03 -1.08 -29.09
CA GLY A 132 11.49 -0.99 -29.03
C GLY A 132 12.05 -1.95 -27.98
N GLY A 133 12.59 -3.12 -28.34
CA GLY A 133 12.67 -3.65 -29.70
C GLY A 133 12.98 -5.14 -29.78
N SER A 134 12.88 -5.67 -30.99
CA SER A 134 13.34 -7.01 -31.39
C SER A 134 14.28 -6.87 -32.57
N ARG A 135 15.29 -7.76 -32.67
CA ARG A 135 15.85 -8.26 -33.95
C ARG A 135 16.94 -9.32 -33.73
N VAL A 136 16.60 -10.58 -34.00
CA VAL A 136 17.35 -11.38 -34.99
C VAL A 136 16.34 -12.07 -35.90
N LEU A 137 16.10 -11.43 -37.05
CA LEU A 137 15.86 -11.99 -38.41
C LEU A 137 15.05 -13.31 -38.53
N THR A 138 13.83 -13.34 -39.10
CA THR A 138 13.46 -13.26 -40.55
C THR A 138 14.14 -14.33 -41.43
N TRP A 139 13.53 -14.99 -42.43
CA TRP A 139 12.29 -14.77 -43.23
C TRP A 139 11.94 -16.11 -43.95
N ARG A 140 10.84 -16.41 -44.67
CA ARG A 140 9.66 -15.73 -45.25
C ARG A 140 8.44 -16.68 -45.26
N ARG A 141 7.21 -16.15 -45.13
CA ARG A 141 6.08 -16.45 -46.06
C ARG A 141 4.91 -15.47 -45.89
N GLY A 142 4.33 -15.08 -47.01
CA GLY A 142 3.06 -14.37 -47.16
C GLY A 142 2.56 -14.62 -48.58
N ILE A 143 1.26 -14.41 -48.85
CA ILE A 143 0.54 -14.91 -50.04
C ILE A 143 0.41 -16.46 -49.94
N VAL A 144 -0.77 -17.11 -49.94
CA VAL A 144 -2.10 -16.83 -50.50
C VAL A 144 -3.21 -17.00 -49.43
N ASN A 145 -4.34 -16.30 -49.58
CA ASN A 145 -5.64 -16.82 -49.11
C ASN A 145 -6.81 -16.34 -50.00
N VAL A 146 -6.75 -16.64 -51.30
CA VAL A 146 -7.83 -16.43 -52.28
C VAL A 146 -7.77 -17.58 -53.31
N LEU A 147 -8.95 -18.06 -53.71
CA LEU A 147 -9.21 -19.06 -54.77
C LEU A 147 -8.72 -20.50 -54.53
N GLY A 148 -9.70 -21.40 -54.35
CA GLY A 148 -9.98 -22.45 -55.35
C GLY A 148 -9.25 -23.79 -55.25
N ASP A 149 -10.00 -24.86 -55.52
CA ASP A 149 -9.44 -26.10 -56.06
C ASP A 149 -8.80 -25.84 -57.44
N GLU A 150 -7.65 -26.49 -57.73
CA GLU A 150 -7.63 -27.54 -58.77
C GLU A 150 -6.35 -28.40 -58.75
N ASP A 151 -6.55 -29.68 -59.07
CA ASP A 151 -5.67 -30.71 -59.64
C ASP A 151 -4.14 -30.83 -59.33
N ARG A 152 -3.82 -31.96 -58.67
CA ARG A 152 -2.92 -33.07 -59.12
C ARG A 152 -1.36 -33.00 -59.09
N THR A 153 -0.82 -34.22 -58.90
CA THR A 153 0.44 -34.82 -59.42
C THR A 153 1.85 -34.46 -58.89
N THR A 154 2.31 -35.26 -57.90
CA THR A 154 3.48 -36.21 -57.93
C THR A 154 4.90 -35.83 -58.44
N PHE A 155 5.91 -36.46 -57.81
CA PHE A 155 7.33 -36.66 -58.23
C PHE A 155 8.28 -35.42 -58.15
N VAL A 156 9.60 -35.51 -57.90
CA VAL A 156 10.45 -36.52 -57.18
C VAL A 156 11.76 -35.86 -56.68
N SER A 157 12.66 -36.65 -56.07
CA SER A 157 13.95 -36.28 -55.43
C SER A 157 15.02 -35.56 -56.28
N ALA A 158 15.98 -34.91 -55.60
CA ALA A 158 17.39 -34.92 -55.99
C ALA A 158 18.37 -34.76 -54.80
N ARG A 159 19.60 -35.27 -54.93
CA ARG A 159 20.76 -35.10 -54.03
C ARG A 159 21.83 -34.21 -54.68
N ARG A 160 22.71 -33.58 -53.86
CA ARG A 160 24.20 -33.57 -53.92
C ARG A 160 24.73 -32.75 -52.71
N ASN A 161 25.80 -33.14 -52.00
CA ASN A 161 27.24 -33.12 -52.33
C ASN A 161 27.78 -31.69 -52.60
N GLN A 162 29.01 -31.28 -52.20
CA GLN A 162 30.20 -32.05 -51.80
C GLN A 162 31.29 -31.19 -51.08
N SER A 163 32.19 -31.83 -50.30
CA SER A 163 33.65 -31.53 -50.11
C SER A 163 34.17 -30.16 -49.59
N ASP A 164 35.43 -29.95 -49.13
CA ASP A 164 36.57 -30.68 -48.46
C ASP A 164 37.76 -29.66 -48.36
N VAL A 165 38.80 -29.65 -47.50
CA VAL A 165 39.30 -30.42 -46.32
C VAL A 165 40.26 -29.53 -45.46
N GLU A 166 41.12 -30.12 -44.61
CA GLU A 166 42.27 -29.57 -43.83
C GLU A 166 41.96 -28.99 -42.43
N SER A 167 42.55 -29.40 -41.29
CA SER A 167 43.45 -30.52 -40.88
C SER A 167 45.00 -30.40 -40.95
N ILE A 168 45.63 -29.69 -39.99
CA ILE A 168 47.03 -29.91 -39.53
C ILE A 168 47.05 -30.25 -38.00
N SER A 169 47.96 -31.14 -37.58
CA SER A 169 48.21 -31.65 -36.20
C SER A 169 49.63 -32.32 -36.17
N PRO A 170 50.11 -33.15 -35.19
CA PRO A 170 49.64 -33.56 -33.84
C PRO A 170 50.79 -33.62 -32.75
N SER A 171 50.66 -34.50 -31.71
CA SER A 171 51.73 -35.15 -30.87
C SER A 171 52.12 -34.47 -29.52
N SER A 172 51.83 -35.00 -28.30
CA SER A 172 52.38 -36.16 -27.50
C SER A 172 53.59 -35.77 -26.59
N VAL A 173 53.81 -36.15 -25.31
CA VAL A 173 54.00 -37.47 -24.58
C VAL A 173 54.00 -37.16 -23.03
N VAL A 174 53.24 -37.76 -22.08
CA VAL A 174 53.44 -38.95 -21.16
C VAL A 174 54.72 -38.94 -20.26
N GLU A 175 54.78 -39.31 -18.95
CA GLU A 175 53.80 -39.72 -17.88
C GLU A 175 53.72 -38.68 -16.70
N THR A 176 54.15 -38.81 -15.41
CA THR A 176 54.86 -39.85 -14.60
C THR A 176 54.55 -39.77 -13.07
N THR A 177 54.48 -40.91 -12.33
CA THR A 177 54.34 -41.04 -10.83
C THR A 177 55.70 -41.39 -10.14
N PRO A 178 55.95 -41.43 -8.77
CA PRO A 178 55.07 -41.80 -7.62
C PRO A 178 55.32 -41.11 -6.23
N ARG A 179 54.92 -41.79 -5.12
CA ARG A 179 54.79 -41.37 -3.69
C ARG A 179 56.11 -41.17 -2.89
N SER A 180 56.08 -40.47 -1.73
CA SER A 180 56.08 -41.09 -0.37
C SER A 180 56.46 -40.20 0.87
N ASN A 181 55.96 -40.62 2.05
CA ASN A 181 56.54 -40.55 3.43
C ASN A 181 56.66 -39.24 4.28
N ALA A 182 56.64 -39.46 5.61
CA ALA A 182 56.87 -38.55 6.75
C ALA A 182 58.06 -39.15 7.61
N PRO A 183 58.35 -38.87 8.94
CA PRO A 183 57.67 -38.04 9.97
C PRO A 183 58.57 -37.33 11.07
N SER A 184 57.92 -36.73 12.10
CA SER A 184 58.21 -36.83 13.58
C SER A 184 59.14 -35.88 14.42
N VAL A 185 58.83 -35.82 15.74
CA VAL A 185 59.69 -35.59 16.97
C VAL A 185 59.66 -34.25 17.79
N THR A 186 58.80 -34.19 18.84
CA THR A 186 58.95 -33.61 20.25
C THR A 186 59.36 -32.12 20.50
N LYS A 187 59.36 -31.50 21.71
CA LYS A 187 59.27 -31.91 23.16
C LYS A 187 58.82 -30.73 24.10
N SER A 188 58.48 -31.01 25.37
CA SER A 188 58.08 -30.06 26.47
C SER A 188 59.21 -29.91 27.55
N PRO A 189 59.08 -29.39 28.82
CA PRO A 189 57.94 -28.86 29.63
C PRO A 189 58.26 -27.66 30.61
N SER A 190 57.33 -27.27 31.52
CA SER A 190 57.56 -27.02 32.99
C SER A 190 56.35 -26.38 33.76
N MET A 191 56.33 -26.53 35.11
CA MET A 191 55.35 -25.95 36.08
C MET A 191 55.95 -25.90 37.51
N PRO A 192 55.35 -25.13 38.46
CA PRO A 192 55.11 -25.64 39.83
C PRO A 192 53.74 -25.23 40.47
N ALA A 193 53.45 -25.70 41.70
CA ALA A 193 52.22 -25.48 42.50
C ALA A 193 52.51 -24.76 43.85
N VAL A 194 51.56 -24.43 44.76
CA VAL A 194 50.83 -25.29 45.74
C VAL A 194 49.70 -24.47 46.45
N SER A 195 48.67 -25.13 47.05
CA SER A 195 47.47 -24.54 47.72
C SER A 195 47.66 -24.19 49.23
N THR A 196 46.70 -23.87 50.14
CA THR A 196 45.23 -24.10 50.35
C THR A 196 44.74 -23.08 51.46
N SER A 197 43.56 -23.03 52.14
CA SER A 197 42.27 -23.77 52.27
C SER A 197 41.24 -23.01 53.16
N GLY A 198 39.92 -23.14 52.91
CA GLY A 198 38.79 -22.86 53.86
C GLY A 198 38.22 -21.42 53.84
N SER A 199 36.90 -21.15 53.98
CA SER A 199 35.69 -22.00 54.13
C SER A 199 34.42 -21.32 53.54
N GLU A 200 33.32 -22.06 53.37
CA GLU A 200 32.12 -21.76 52.54
C GLU A 200 31.06 -20.79 53.17
N PRO A 201 29.96 -20.32 52.49
CA PRO A 201 29.09 -21.09 51.57
C PRO A 201 28.50 -20.48 50.27
N GLY A 202 28.22 -21.36 49.29
CA GLY A 202 26.89 -21.46 48.66
C GLY A 202 26.58 -20.85 47.27
N PHE A 203 26.68 -21.66 46.19
CA PHE A 203 25.64 -21.72 45.12
C PHE A 203 25.70 -23.05 44.34
N GLN A 204 24.57 -23.51 43.78
CA GLN A 204 24.46 -24.79 43.05
C GLN A 204 24.33 -24.62 41.52
N ILE A 205 24.93 -25.54 40.76
CA ILE A 205 24.65 -25.75 39.33
C ILE A 205 24.29 -27.23 39.12
N THR A 206 23.23 -27.52 38.38
CA THR A 206 22.68 -28.89 38.24
C THR A 206 23.21 -29.63 37.01
N GLY A 207 23.53 -30.92 37.19
CA GLY A 207 24.26 -31.76 36.23
C GLY A 207 23.55 -32.15 34.92
N LYS A 208 22.50 -31.44 34.49
CA LYS A 208 21.79 -31.75 33.22
C LYS A 208 22.56 -31.35 31.97
N ALA A 209 23.51 -30.41 32.06
CA ALA A 209 24.20 -29.85 30.89
C ALA A 209 25.23 -30.80 30.22
N ILE A 210 25.83 -31.73 30.98
CA ILE A 210 26.99 -32.51 30.51
C ILE A 210 26.59 -33.79 29.76
N ILE A 211 25.43 -34.38 30.09
CA ILE A 211 24.97 -35.65 29.49
C ILE A 211 24.52 -35.46 28.03
N GLY A 212 23.89 -34.32 27.70
CA GLY A 212 23.37 -34.07 26.35
C GLY A 212 24.45 -34.04 25.25
N THR A 213 25.60 -33.44 25.54
CA THR A 213 26.68 -33.24 24.56
C THR A 213 27.34 -34.55 24.13
N ILE A 214 27.47 -35.52 25.04
CA ILE A 214 28.08 -36.83 24.75
C ILE A 214 27.11 -37.71 23.93
N LEU A 215 25.81 -37.66 24.23
CA LEU A 215 24.80 -38.44 23.51
C LEU A 215 24.65 -38.01 22.04
N GLY A 216 24.69 -36.70 21.78
CA GLY A 216 24.57 -36.15 20.42
C GLY A 216 25.70 -36.57 19.48
N ALA A 217 26.95 -36.60 19.97
CA ALA A 217 28.11 -36.98 19.16
C ALA A 217 28.07 -38.45 18.71
N ALA A 218 27.66 -39.36 19.61
CA ALA A 218 27.51 -40.78 19.29
C ALA A 218 26.39 -41.04 18.27
N ALA A 219 25.25 -40.33 18.41
CA ALA A 219 24.14 -40.44 17.48
C ALA A 219 24.52 -39.96 16.05
N GLY A 220 25.22 -38.82 15.94
CA GLY A 220 25.65 -38.30 14.64
C GLY A 220 26.58 -39.25 13.87
N ALA A 221 27.52 -39.90 14.56
CA ALA A 221 28.42 -40.88 13.95
C ALA A 221 27.67 -42.14 13.45
N ALA A 222 26.67 -42.61 14.20
CA ALA A 222 25.84 -43.76 13.80
C ALA A 222 24.97 -43.45 12.57
N VAL A 223 24.39 -42.24 12.50
CA VAL A 223 23.61 -41.80 11.33
C VAL A 223 24.50 -41.67 10.08
N ALA A 224 25.67 -41.05 10.20
CA ALA A 224 26.61 -40.93 9.07
C ALA A 224 27.05 -42.31 8.53
N TYR A 225 27.33 -43.28 9.41
CA TYR A 225 27.66 -44.65 9.01
C TYR A 225 26.49 -45.36 8.32
N ALA A 226 25.26 -45.16 8.79
CA ALA A 226 24.06 -45.73 8.17
C ALA A 226 23.78 -45.14 6.77
N MET A 227 23.95 -43.83 6.60
CA MET A 227 23.76 -43.16 5.30
C MET A 227 24.75 -43.67 4.25
N VAL A 228 26.06 -43.65 4.53
CA VAL A 228 27.11 -44.14 3.62
C VAL A 228 26.88 -45.61 3.23
N LYS A 229 26.39 -46.43 4.16
CA LYS A 229 26.04 -47.82 3.85
C LYS A 229 24.81 -47.94 2.95
N SER A 230 23.76 -47.15 3.20
CA SER A 230 22.56 -47.12 2.35
C SER A 230 22.83 -46.64 0.93
N GLU A 231 23.78 -45.72 0.72
CA GLU A 231 24.23 -45.29 -0.60
C GLU A 231 24.94 -46.41 -1.36
N GLN A 232 25.80 -47.19 -0.68
CA GLN A 232 26.47 -48.36 -1.27
C GLN A 232 25.47 -49.47 -1.64
N ASP A 233 24.54 -49.79 -0.74
CA ASP A 233 23.49 -50.79 -0.97
C ASP A 233 22.52 -50.36 -2.09
N SER A 234 22.30 -49.05 -2.29
CA SER A 234 21.46 -48.50 -3.38
C SER A 234 22.17 -48.50 -4.73
N ALA A 235 23.44 -48.08 -4.77
CA ALA A 235 24.24 -48.07 -6.01
C ALA A 235 24.40 -49.48 -6.60
N GLN A 236 24.50 -50.51 -5.74
CA GLN A 236 24.50 -51.92 -6.17
C GLN A 236 23.17 -52.31 -6.83
N GLN A 237 22.03 -51.90 -6.26
CA GLN A 237 20.70 -52.19 -6.80
C GLN A 237 20.41 -51.46 -8.13
N GLU A 238 20.88 -50.22 -8.30
CA GLU A 238 20.77 -49.51 -9.58
C GLU A 238 21.61 -50.18 -10.68
N ALA A 239 22.80 -50.68 -10.37
CA ALA A 239 23.63 -51.42 -11.32
C ALA A 239 22.94 -52.72 -11.79
N ASP A 240 22.43 -53.52 -10.86
CA ASP A 240 21.70 -54.76 -11.15
C ASP A 240 20.42 -54.49 -11.97
N PHE A 241 19.70 -53.40 -11.66
CA PHE A 241 18.51 -52.97 -12.40
C PHE A 241 18.83 -52.49 -13.83
N ALA A 242 19.93 -51.75 -14.02
CA ALA A 242 20.39 -51.31 -15.32
C ALA A 242 20.74 -52.50 -16.23
N GLU A 243 21.38 -53.54 -15.68
CA GLU A 243 21.68 -54.77 -16.45
C GLU A 243 20.40 -55.53 -16.85
N ALA A 244 19.40 -55.60 -15.96
CA ALA A 244 18.10 -56.18 -16.25
C ALA A 244 17.33 -55.43 -17.35
N MET A 245 17.37 -54.09 -17.34
CA MET A 245 16.75 -53.25 -18.38
C MET A 245 17.46 -53.39 -19.73
N SER A 246 18.79 -53.46 -19.75
CA SER A 246 19.59 -53.71 -20.96
C SER A 246 19.12 -54.98 -21.68
N ARG A 247 19.08 -56.12 -20.96
CA ARG A 247 18.64 -57.42 -21.48
C ARG A 247 17.20 -57.41 -22.03
N LYS A 248 16.32 -56.54 -21.51
CA LYS A 248 14.90 -56.42 -21.90
C LYS A 248 14.70 -55.63 -23.19
N SER A 249 15.59 -54.69 -23.50
CA SER A 249 15.46 -53.77 -24.65
C SER A 249 15.59 -54.44 -26.02
N ALA A 250 16.28 -55.57 -26.12
CA ALA A 250 16.64 -56.22 -27.38
C ALA A 250 15.50 -57.00 -28.08
N SER A 251 14.31 -57.08 -27.48
CA SER A 251 13.35 -58.18 -27.76
C SER A 251 12.10 -57.84 -28.61
N SER A 252 11.85 -56.58 -28.98
CA SER A 252 10.54 -56.21 -29.59
C SER A 252 10.59 -55.21 -30.77
N ARG A 253 10.36 -55.66 -32.01
CA ARG A 253 10.12 -54.80 -33.18
C ARG A 253 9.39 -55.51 -34.35
N ALA A 254 8.09 -55.29 -34.54
CA ALA A 254 7.30 -55.77 -35.71
C ALA A 254 6.01 -54.90 -35.98
N PRO A 255 5.44 -54.81 -37.21
CA PRO A 255 4.45 -53.74 -37.55
C PRO A 255 3.17 -54.10 -38.38
N SER A 256 2.33 -53.08 -38.67
CA SER A 256 1.13 -52.98 -39.57
C SER A 256 -0.27 -53.26 -38.93
N LYS A 257 -1.45 -52.81 -39.43
CA LYS A 257 -1.90 -52.28 -40.77
C LYS A 257 -3.10 -51.26 -40.67
N ALA A 258 -3.90 -50.99 -41.73
CA ALA A 258 -4.71 -49.74 -41.94
C ALA A 258 -6.27 -49.90 -42.19
N PRO A 259 -7.11 -48.81 -42.27
CA PRO A 259 -8.61 -48.83 -42.09
C PRO A 259 -9.52 -48.42 -43.31
N SER A 260 -10.87 -48.27 -43.12
CA SER A 260 -11.89 -47.85 -44.14
C SER A 260 -13.13 -47.03 -43.62
N LYS A 261 -14.22 -46.82 -44.42
CA LYS A 261 -15.26 -45.73 -44.35
C LYS A 261 -16.75 -46.25 -44.17
N MET A 262 -17.93 -45.60 -44.41
CA MET A 262 -18.34 -44.39 -45.19
C MET A 262 -19.83 -43.80 -45.02
N VAL A 263 -20.05 -42.76 -44.19
CA VAL A 263 -21.05 -41.63 -44.31
C VAL A 263 -22.62 -41.92 -44.22
N PRO A 264 -23.65 -41.07 -44.59
CA PRO A 264 -24.75 -40.65 -43.65
C PRO A 264 -26.25 -40.68 -44.13
N SER A 265 -27.21 -40.15 -43.33
CA SER A 265 -28.49 -39.50 -43.79
C SER A 265 -29.16 -38.60 -42.71
N GLU A 266 -30.35 -38.02 -42.97
CA GLU A 266 -30.90 -36.81 -42.29
C GLU A 266 -32.31 -36.90 -41.62
N ALA A 267 -32.57 -35.97 -40.68
CA ALA A 267 -33.80 -35.14 -40.47
C ALA A 267 -35.17 -35.65 -39.90
N GLN A 268 -35.94 -34.64 -39.43
CA GLN A 268 -37.41 -34.52 -39.20
C GLN A 268 -38.06 -34.76 -37.81
N THR A 269 -38.24 -33.64 -37.09
CA THR A 269 -39.46 -33.14 -36.39
C THR A 269 -40.71 -34.03 -36.19
N ASN A 270 -41.30 -34.02 -34.96
CA ASN A 270 -42.60 -33.32 -34.67
C ASN A 270 -43.13 -33.45 -33.21
N LYS A 271 -43.69 -32.32 -32.71
CA LYS A 271 -44.87 -32.10 -31.83
C LYS A 271 -45.12 -32.89 -30.52
N ALA A 272 -45.77 -32.19 -29.57
CA ALA A 272 -46.12 -32.64 -28.22
C ALA A 272 -47.59 -33.08 -28.06
N LYS A 273 -47.94 -33.67 -26.90
CA LYS A 273 -49.33 -33.85 -26.43
C LYS A 273 -49.44 -33.83 -24.89
N THR A 274 -50.54 -33.28 -24.39
CA THR A 274 -50.93 -33.17 -22.96
C THR A 274 -51.90 -34.30 -22.57
N VAL A 275 -52.09 -34.60 -21.27
CA VAL A 275 -53.43 -34.80 -20.61
C VAL A 275 -53.33 -35.07 -19.08
N LEU A 276 -54.45 -34.78 -18.40
CA LEU A 276 -54.89 -34.90 -16.99
C LEU A 276 -54.49 -36.18 -16.20
N SER A 277 -54.19 -36.13 -14.88
CA SER A 277 -55.05 -36.19 -13.65
C SER A 277 -55.47 -37.63 -13.20
N SER A 278 -55.92 -37.97 -11.97
CA SER A 278 -56.39 -37.21 -10.78
C SER A 278 -56.41 -38.03 -9.46
N ALA A 279 -56.32 -37.35 -8.29
CA ALA A 279 -56.94 -37.68 -6.97
C ALA A 279 -56.54 -39.02 -6.26
N THR A 280 -56.91 -39.38 -5.01
CA THR A 280 -57.92 -38.95 -3.98
C THR A 280 -57.48 -39.49 -2.57
N THR A 281 -57.95 -39.23 -1.33
CA THR A 281 -59.09 -38.48 -0.70
C THR A 281 -58.83 -38.19 0.81
N SER A 282 -59.21 -37.00 1.35
CA SER A 282 -59.70 -36.74 2.75
C SER A 282 -58.76 -36.93 3.97
N LYS A 283 -59.00 -36.45 5.22
CA LYS A 283 -60.12 -35.86 6.05
C LYS A 283 -59.44 -35.17 7.28
N THR A 284 -59.96 -34.27 8.15
CA THR A 284 -61.09 -33.29 8.33
C THR A 284 -60.74 -32.42 9.57
N ALA A 285 -60.98 -31.10 9.65
CA ALA A 285 -62.20 -30.34 10.06
C ALA A 285 -62.68 -30.60 11.52
N LYS A 286 -63.25 -29.65 12.29
CA LYS A 286 -63.87 -28.29 12.11
C LYS A 286 -63.72 -27.53 13.48
N ALA A 287 -64.07 -26.27 13.79
CA ALA A 287 -64.68 -25.05 13.18
C ALA A 287 -64.04 -23.81 13.91
N SER A 288 -64.52 -22.57 14.10
CA SER A 288 -65.67 -21.67 13.75
C SER A 288 -65.20 -20.20 14.08
N ARG A 289 -65.88 -19.04 13.95
CA ARG A 289 -67.21 -18.53 13.52
C ARG A 289 -67.01 -17.06 13.00
N VAL A 290 -67.93 -16.53 12.18
CA VAL A 290 -67.89 -15.23 11.42
C VAL A 290 -69.35 -14.74 11.23
N PRO A 291 -69.74 -13.47 10.87
CA PRO A 291 -69.00 -12.29 10.36
C PRO A 291 -68.92 -11.10 11.38
N GLU A 292 -68.89 -9.76 11.15
CA GLU A 292 -69.41 -8.72 10.18
C GLU A 292 -68.57 -7.39 10.27
N LYS A 293 -68.64 -6.32 9.44
CA LYS A 293 -69.34 -5.92 8.18
C LYS A 293 -68.67 -4.67 7.48
N ASN A 294 -69.01 -4.45 6.20
CA ASN A 294 -69.25 -3.20 5.39
C ASN A 294 -68.45 -1.87 5.54
N ALA A 295 -68.17 -1.07 4.48
CA ALA A 295 -68.30 -1.26 3.00
C ALA A 295 -67.64 -0.13 2.15
N GLU A 296 -67.21 -0.48 0.91
CA GLU A 296 -67.15 0.33 -0.37
C GLU A 296 -66.30 1.63 -0.46
N THR A 297 -65.82 2.17 -1.61
CA THR A 297 -65.99 1.96 -3.08
C THR A 297 -64.60 1.98 -3.81
N ALA A 298 -64.29 1.12 -4.80
CA ALA A 298 -64.44 1.21 -6.28
C ALA A 298 -63.37 2.03 -7.07
N ALA A 299 -63.09 1.65 -8.34
CA ALA A 299 -61.99 2.19 -9.18
C ALA A 299 -62.33 2.21 -10.70
N PRO A 300 -61.54 2.91 -11.55
CA PRO A 300 -60.95 2.23 -12.73
C PRO A 300 -59.54 2.72 -13.16
N ARG A 301 -58.96 2.09 -14.20
CA ARG A 301 -57.66 2.43 -14.87
C ARG A 301 -57.89 3.05 -16.27
N PRO A 302 -56.86 3.68 -16.90
CA PRO A 302 -56.16 2.97 -18.00
C PRO A 302 -54.62 3.17 -18.03
N ARG A 303 -53.96 2.78 -19.14
CA ARG A 303 -52.49 2.69 -19.34
C ARG A 303 -51.93 3.77 -20.30
N THR A 304 -50.66 4.13 -20.11
CA THR A 304 -49.71 4.46 -21.21
C THR A 304 -48.24 4.23 -20.80
N ARG A 305 -47.34 4.02 -21.77
CA ARG A 305 -45.87 4.02 -21.61
C ARG A 305 -45.32 5.44 -21.75
N VAL A 306 -44.18 5.74 -21.12
CA VAL A 306 -43.00 6.45 -21.71
C VAL A 306 -41.83 6.45 -20.69
N HIS A 307 -40.58 6.45 -21.17
CA HIS A 307 -39.40 6.68 -20.31
C HIS A 307 -39.25 8.16 -19.95
N ARG A 308 -38.87 8.49 -18.71
CA ARG A 308 -38.11 9.71 -18.41
C ARG A 308 -37.39 9.64 -17.07
N ASN A 309 -36.23 10.31 -17.01
CA ASN A 309 -35.44 10.47 -15.80
C ASN A 309 -35.96 11.67 -14.99
N TYR A 310 -35.80 11.59 -13.67
CA TYR A 310 -35.83 12.71 -12.73
C TYR A 310 -34.59 12.50 -11.82
N SER A 311 -33.71 13.46 -11.52
CA SER A 311 -33.78 14.94 -11.47
C SER A 311 -34.58 15.50 -10.30
N THR A 312 -33.83 16.09 -9.36
CA THR A 312 -34.17 17.26 -8.53
C THR A 312 -35.41 17.22 -7.63
N THR A 313 -35.17 17.16 -6.32
CA THR A 313 -35.84 18.03 -5.34
C THR A 313 -34.79 18.68 -4.42
N ASP A 314 -34.40 19.90 -4.79
CA ASP A 314 -34.08 21.04 -3.92
C ASP A 314 -33.02 20.91 -2.81
N SER A 315 -31.76 21.17 -3.17
CA SER A 315 -30.73 21.63 -2.23
C SER A 315 -30.96 23.10 -1.88
N VAL A 316 -31.16 23.41 -0.59
CA VAL A 316 -31.28 24.77 -0.04
C VAL A 316 -30.26 25.00 1.09
N VAL A 317 -29.18 24.20 1.10
CA VAL A 317 -28.20 24.15 2.20
C VAL A 317 -26.90 24.88 1.85
N ALA A 318 -26.52 24.93 0.57
CA ALA A 318 -25.22 25.46 0.13
C ALA A 318 -25.02 26.99 0.32
N SER A 319 -26.09 27.77 0.52
CA SER A 319 -26.06 29.25 0.54
C SER A 319 -26.54 29.90 1.84
N ARG A 320 -26.71 29.15 2.93
CA ARG A 320 -27.23 29.68 4.22
C ARG A 320 -26.29 29.59 5.42
N VAL A 321 -25.10 28.99 5.27
CA VAL A 321 -24.19 28.70 6.39
C VAL A 321 -23.41 29.95 6.88
N MET A 322 -23.33 31.02 6.08
CA MET A 322 -22.54 32.23 6.39
C MET A 322 -23.36 33.45 6.87
N GLU A 323 -24.70 33.44 6.82
CA GLU A 323 -25.52 34.68 6.90
C GLU A 323 -26.44 34.79 8.14
N GLN A 324 -26.24 33.96 9.17
CA GLN A 324 -27.07 33.97 10.40
C GLN A 324 -26.29 33.92 11.72
N PHE A 325 -25.20 34.70 11.83
CA PHE A 325 -24.51 34.91 13.12
C PHE A 325 -24.15 36.39 13.37
N SER A 326 -25.18 37.23 13.48
CA SER A 326 -25.13 38.52 14.15
C SER A 326 -26.29 38.60 15.15
N ASP A 327 -26.01 39.12 16.35
CA ASP A 327 -26.94 39.33 17.47
C ASP A 327 -27.59 38.07 18.08
N VAL A 328 -27.10 37.66 19.25
CA VAL A 328 -27.81 37.81 20.55
C VAL A 328 -26.82 37.38 21.66
N GLU A 329 -26.42 38.33 22.51
CA GLU A 329 -25.80 38.01 23.80
C GLU A 329 -26.88 37.68 24.84
N SER A 330 -26.61 36.73 25.73
CA SER A 330 -27.29 36.66 27.03
C SER A 330 -26.43 35.98 28.08
N GLU A 331 -26.13 36.69 29.17
CA GLU A 331 -25.42 36.14 30.33
C GLU A 331 -26.34 35.23 31.15
N VAL A 332 -25.81 34.12 31.67
CA VAL A 332 -26.45 33.32 32.73
C VAL A 332 -25.43 33.01 33.83
N PRO A 333 -25.67 33.39 35.09
CA PRO A 333 -24.62 33.45 36.11
C PRO A 333 -24.26 32.09 36.73
N LEU A 334 -22.96 31.90 37.00
CA LEU A 334 -22.42 30.73 37.69
C LEU A 334 -22.86 30.67 39.16
N ARG A 335 -23.51 29.56 39.57
CA ARG A 335 -23.76 29.25 40.98
C ARG A 335 -22.50 28.68 41.65
N SER A 336 -22.06 29.30 42.74
CA SER A 336 -20.97 28.79 43.58
C SER A 336 -21.49 27.85 44.67
N HIS A 337 -20.85 26.71 44.92
CA HIS A 337 -21.08 25.92 46.13
C HIS A 337 -19.85 25.13 46.64
N LYS A 338 -19.34 25.60 47.78
CA LYS A 338 -18.84 24.82 48.94
C LYS A 338 -17.65 23.87 48.73
N THR A 339 -16.48 24.42 49.05
CA THR A 339 -15.33 23.69 49.59
C THR A 339 -15.70 22.76 50.76
N ARG A 340 -14.98 21.65 50.92
CA ARG A 340 -15.02 20.77 52.09
C ARG A 340 -13.61 20.29 52.45
N SER A 341 -13.35 20.14 53.74
CA SER A 341 -12.04 19.81 54.34
C SER A 341 -12.27 19.12 55.71
N VAL A 342 -11.28 18.68 56.49
CA VAL A 342 -9.81 18.71 56.37
C VAL A 342 -9.25 17.33 56.76
N ARG A 343 -8.14 16.87 56.15
CA ARG A 343 -7.13 16.05 56.84
C ARG A 343 -5.77 16.09 56.14
N ALA A 344 -4.74 16.41 56.92
CA ALA A 344 -3.33 16.32 56.54
C ALA A 344 -2.68 15.18 57.34
N ILE A 345 -1.69 14.51 56.74
CA ILE A 345 -0.78 13.60 57.42
C ILE A 345 0.63 13.88 56.88
N GLU A 346 1.50 14.33 57.78
CA GLU A 346 2.97 14.22 57.86
C GLU A 346 3.84 14.44 56.61
N ALA A 347 4.88 15.28 56.76
CA ALA A 347 5.84 15.62 55.73
C ALA A 347 7.05 14.68 55.70
N ALA A 348 7.56 14.38 54.51
CA ALA A 348 8.87 13.78 54.32
C ALA A 348 9.99 14.85 54.41
N PRO A 349 11.21 14.51 54.89
CA PRO A 349 12.27 15.48 55.15
C PRO A 349 12.95 16.02 53.88
N GLU A 350 13.51 17.22 53.98
CA GLU A 350 14.29 17.87 52.91
C GLU A 350 15.64 17.16 52.66
N PRO A 351 16.11 17.05 51.41
CA PRO A 351 17.43 16.53 51.11
C PRO A 351 18.52 17.57 51.41
N GLN A 352 19.52 17.17 52.20
CA GLN A 352 20.74 17.96 52.44
C GLN A 352 21.60 18.09 51.17
N PRO A 353 22.33 19.21 50.97
CA PRO A 353 23.21 19.38 49.82
C PRO A 353 24.47 18.51 49.94
N ILE A 354 24.87 17.86 48.84
CA ILE A 354 26.09 17.04 48.76
C ILE A 354 27.20 17.82 48.05
N ASP A 355 28.41 17.82 48.62
CA ASP A 355 29.57 18.61 48.16
C ASP A 355 30.12 18.16 46.79
N SER A 356 30.68 19.10 46.05
CA SER A 356 31.20 18.90 44.70
C SER A 356 32.71 18.64 44.68
N LYS A 357 33.11 17.37 44.80
CA LYS A 357 34.45 16.88 44.46
C LYS A 357 34.44 15.46 43.88
N SER A 358 35.56 15.14 43.22
CA SER A 358 35.93 13.85 42.62
C SER A 358 34.96 13.26 41.58
N TYR A 359 35.20 13.63 40.32
CA TYR A 359 35.14 12.68 39.20
C TYR A 359 36.40 12.83 38.35
N HIS A 360 36.99 11.72 37.90
CA HIS A 360 38.26 11.72 37.18
C HIS A 360 38.08 11.89 35.67
N SER A 361 38.88 12.78 35.07
CA SER A 361 38.91 12.99 33.62
C SER A 361 39.64 11.86 32.87
N PRO A 362 39.03 11.22 31.86
CA PRO A 362 39.74 10.35 30.94
C PRO A 362 40.40 11.16 29.81
N THR A 363 41.73 11.30 29.86
CA THR A 363 42.51 11.99 28.82
C THR A 363 42.58 11.15 27.55
N TYR A 364 41.89 11.57 26.48
CA TYR A 364 42.06 10.96 25.15
C TYR A 364 43.30 11.52 24.44
N VAL A 365 44.29 10.65 24.21
CA VAL A 365 45.47 10.96 23.40
C VAL A 365 45.22 10.47 21.97
N SER A 366 45.31 11.38 20.99
CA SER A 366 45.20 11.03 19.57
C SER A 366 46.51 10.44 19.05
N LEU A 367 46.47 9.20 18.54
CA LEU A 367 47.61 8.56 17.88
C LEU A 367 47.53 8.81 16.37
N ALA A 368 48.49 9.57 15.84
CA ALA A 368 48.60 9.84 14.41
C ALA A 368 49.05 8.57 13.62
N PRO A 369 48.45 8.27 12.45
CA PRO A 369 48.90 7.18 11.60
C PRO A 369 50.32 7.43 11.04
N THR A 370 51.18 6.42 11.13
CA THR A 370 52.54 6.48 10.58
C THR A 370 52.55 6.37 9.06
N SER A 371 53.44 7.11 8.40
CA SER A 371 53.64 7.03 6.96
C SER A 371 54.44 5.79 6.57
N ARG A 372 54.02 5.09 5.50
CA ARG A 372 54.81 4.03 4.87
C ARG A 372 54.56 4.01 3.36
N ALA A 373 55.58 4.34 2.58
CA ALA A 373 55.48 4.42 1.13
C ALA A 373 55.78 3.07 0.44
N SER A 374 55.07 2.73 -0.63
CA SER A 374 55.66 2.08 -1.82
C SER A 374 54.68 1.96 -3.00
N LYS A 375 55.22 2.30 -4.19
CA LYS A 375 54.87 1.86 -5.56
C LYS A 375 53.46 2.13 -6.13
N LYS A 376 53.46 2.83 -7.28
CA LYS A 376 52.42 2.82 -8.33
C LYS A 376 52.23 1.39 -8.91
N PRO A 377 51.06 1.10 -9.49
CA PRO A 377 50.95 1.09 -10.95
C PRO A 377 50.03 2.22 -11.49
N GLU A 378 49.73 2.20 -12.80
CA GLU A 378 49.18 3.34 -13.54
C GLU A 378 47.74 3.13 -14.07
N GLN A 379 47.19 4.24 -14.60
CA GLN A 379 46.08 4.38 -15.57
C GLN A 379 44.65 4.65 -15.08
N SER A 380 43.95 5.46 -15.90
CA SER A 380 42.56 5.95 -15.80
C SER A 380 42.18 6.79 -14.56
N GLU A 381 42.31 8.12 -14.67
CA GLU A 381 41.64 9.05 -13.74
C GLU A 381 40.14 9.15 -14.06
N ALA A 382 39.30 8.49 -13.25
CA ALA A 382 37.89 8.83 -13.16
C ALA A 382 37.71 9.95 -12.13
N VAL A 383 37.41 11.18 -12.58
CA VAL A 383 37.32 12.36 -11.71
C VAL A 383 36.04 12.31 -10.86
N TYR A 384 36.16 11.79 -9.63
CA TYR A 384 35.10 11.84 -8.63
C TYR A 384 35.01 13.23 -7.99
N LEU A 385 33.91 13.95 -8.27
CA LEU A 385 33.59 15.23 -7.63
C LEU A 385 32.62 15.01 -6.45
N PRO A 386 33.07 15.05 -5.19
CA PRO A 386 32.16 15.07 -4.05
C PRO A 386 31.39 16.41 -4.01
N ALA A 387 30.13 16.37 -3.54
CA ALA A 387 29.24 17.53 -3.50
C ALA A 387 29.79 18.74 -2.70
N SER A 388 30.73 18.51 -1.79
CA SER A 388 31.44 19.53 -1.01
C SER A 388 32.47 20.36 -1.82
N ARG A 389 32.64 20.09 -3.13
CA ARG A 389 33.57 20.83 -4.00
C ARG A 389 32.94 21.42 -5.27
N ALA A 390 31.66 21.76 -5.21
CA ALA A 390 31.03 22.61 -6.21
C ALA A 390 31.67 24.02 -6.16
N VAL A 391 32.59 24.30 -7.08
CA VAL A 391 33.20 25.63 -7.21
C VAL A 391 32.16 26.60 -7.76
N VAL A 392 31.61 27.44 -6.89
CA VAL A 392 30.85 28.62 -7.31
C VAL A 392 31.83 29.60 -7.95
N GLN A 393 31.90 29.57 -9.27
CA GLN A 393 32.44 30.71 -10.02
C GLN A 393 31.42 31.84 -9.90
N ASN A 394 31.74 32.87 -9.12
CA ASN A 394 30.96 34.10 -9.10
C ASN A 394 30.89 34.65 -10.54
N PRO A 395 29.70 35.03 -11.04
CA PRO A 395 29.59 35.59 -12.39
C PRO A 395 30.46 36.83 -12.54
N GLN A 396 31.19 36.94 -13.66
CA GLN A 396 31.78 38.23 -14.04
C GLN A 396 30.64 39.20 -14.41
N PRO A 397 30.72 40.50 -14.05
CA PRO A 397 29.66 41.45 -14.37
C PRO A 397 29.52 41.62 -15.88
N GLY A 398 28.35 41.30 -16.45
CA GLY A 398 28.03 41.63 -17.84
C GLY A 398 27.33 40.56 -18.69
N GLN A 399 27.15 39.32 -18.21
CA GLN A 399 26.39 38.30 -18.95
C GLN A 399 24.99 38.05 -18.35
N PRO A 400 23.96 37.80 -19.18
CA PRO A 400 22.61 37.53 -18.71
C PRO A 400 22.53 36.17 -17.98
N SER A 401 21.84 36.15 -16.84
CA SER A 401 21.66 34.95 -16.03
C SER A 401 20.78 33.91 -16.74
N VAL A 402 21.41 32.86 -17.29
CA VAL A 402 20.70 31.67 -17.75
C VAL A 402 20.37 30.83 -16.52
N ALA A 403 19.07 30.58 -16.29
CA ALA A 403 18.62 29.76 -15.16
C ALA A 403 19.25 28.36 -15.18
N PRO A 404 19.63 27.79 -14.02
CA PRO A 404 20.27 26.48 -13.97
C PRO A 404 19.30 25.38 -14.44
N ILE A 405 19.61 24.81 -15.60
CA ILE A 405 18.91 23.62 -16.11
C ILE A 405 19.06 22.49 -15.07
N GLU A 406 17.94 21.87 -14.67
CA GLU A 406 17.95 20.70 -13.80
C GLU A 406 18.78 19.57 -14.43
N ARG A 407 20.03 19.42 -13.99
CA ARG A 407 20.84 18.24 -14.33
C ARG A 407 20.27 17.04 -13.59
N GLN A 408 19.46 16.25 -14.29
CA GLN A 408 19.03 14.95 -13.78
C GLN A 408 20.26 14.12 -13.42
N ILE A 409 20.42 13.79 -12.14
CA ILE A 409 21.57 13.01 -11.66
C ILE A 409 21.35 11.56 -12.08
N GLU A 410 22.01 11.15 -13.15
CA GLU A 410 22.05 9.76 -13.56
C GLU A 410 23.05 9.00 -12.68
N TYR A 411 22.54 8.37 -11.63
CA TYR A 411 23.32 7.44 -10.82
C TYR A 411 23.63 6.18 -11.63
N VAL A 412 24.78 6.19 -12.31
CA VAL A 412 25.40 5.01 -12.91
C VAL A 412 26.22 4.30 -11.81
N PRO A 413 25.97 3.02 -11.51
CA PRO A 413 26.80 2.27 -10.57
C PRO A 413 28.26 2.23 -11.04
N ALA A 414 29.20 2.48 -10.13
CA ALA A 414 30.63 2.34 -10.42
C ALA A 414 30.98 0.89 -10.80
N SER A 415 32.10 0.69 -11.50
CA SER A 415 32.58 -0.64 -11.90
C SER A 415 32.87 -1.60 -10.73
N GLY A 416 33.05 -1.07 -9.51
CA GLY A 416 33.16 -1.83 -8.26
C GLY A 416 31.89 -1.84 -7.39
N ALA A 417 30.73 -1.38 -7.89
CA ALA A 417 29.51 -1.25 -7.09
C ALA A 417 29.01 -2.59 -6.53
N SER A 418 28.48 -2.54 -5.31
CA SER A 418 27.90 -3.71 -4.63
C SER A 418 26.72 -4.31 -5.39
N HIS A 419 26.30 -5.52 -4.99
CA HIS A 419 25.06 -6.09 -5.50
C HIS A 419 23.85 -5.19 -5.16
N LEU A 420 23.82 -4.65 -3.94
CA LEU A 420 22.76 -3.76 -3.46
C LEU A 420 22.65 -2.49 -4.31
N GLU A 421 23.76 -1.77 -4.54
CA GLU A 421 23.75 -0.54 -5.36
C GLU A 421 23.28 -0.81 -6.80
N ARG A 422 23.67 -1.94 -7.39
CA ARG A 422 23.19 -2.36 -8.71
C ARG A 422 21.69 -2.67 -8.70
N SER A 423 21.19 -3.42 -7.71
CA SER A 423 19.75 -3.68 -7.55
C SER A 423 18.93 -2.39 -7.35
N LEU A 424 19.43 -1.46 -6.54
CA LEU A 424 18.78 -0.17 -6.30
C LEU A 424 18.80 0.71 -7.56
N ALA A 425 19.92 0.78 -8.29
CA ALA A 425 20.01 1.52 -9.54
C ALA A 425 19.11 0.94 -10.64
N LEU A 426 18.95 -0.37 -10.71
CA LEU A 426 17.97 -1.03 -11.58
C LEU A 426 16.53 -0.64 -11.19
N ALA A 427 16.18 -0.68 -9.91
CA ALA A 427 14.85 -0.26 -9.43
C ALA A 427 14.55 1.23 -9.71
N LEU A 428 15.53 2.11 -9.52
CA LEU A 428 15.42 3.54 -9.87
C LEU A 428 15.32 3.75 -11.38
N SER A 429 16.01 2.94 -12.19
CA SER A 429 15.95 3.00 -13.65
C SER A 429 14.61 2.49 -14.20
N ARG A 430 14.03 1.42 -13.62
CA ARG A 430 12.65 1.00 -13.89
C ARG A 430 11.66 2.15 -13.62
N ARG A 431 11.81 2.90 -12.51
CA ARG A 431 11.00 4.11 -12.23
C ARG A 431 11.28 5.27 -13.18
N ARG A 432 12.51 5.46 -13.65
CA ARG A 432 12.86 6.49 -14.65
C ARG A 432 12.18 6.19 -15.99
N GLN A 433 12.26 4.95 -16.48
CA GLN A 433 11.57 4.48 -17.69
C GLN A 433 10.05 4.66 -17.58
N ALA A 434 9.46 4.30 -16.44
CA ALA A 434 8.03 4.49 -16.18
C ALA A 434 7.61 5.95 -15.89
N SER A 435 8.52 6.94 -15.95
CA SER A 435 8.26 8.34 -15.58
C SER A 435 7.60 8.51 -14.19
N THR A 436 8.04 7.70 -13.22
CA THR A 436 7.59 7.69 -11.81
C THR A 436 8.75 7.88 -10.80
N LEU A 437 9.95 8.17 -11.29
CA LEU A 437 11.07 8.63 -10.45
C LEU A 437 10.70 9.96 -9.77
N ARG A 438 10.95 10.07 -8.46
CA ARG A 438 10.65 11.25 -7.65
C ARG A 438 11.96 11.84 -7.12
N ASN A 439 12.12 13.16 -7.23
CA ASN A 439 13.26 13.92 -6.73
C ASN A 439 12.83 14.88 -5.63
N LEU A 440 13.76 15.30 -4.77
CA LEU A 440 13.55 16.43 -3.85
C LEU A 440 13.69 17.74 -4.65
N THR A 441 12.57 18.40 -4.94
CA THR A 441 12.53 19.67 -5.69
C THR A 441 12.40 20.85 -4.74
N LEU A 442 13.23 21.88 -4.88
CA LEU A 442 12.95 23.19 -4.30
C LEU A 442 11.98 23.97 -5.22
N PRO A 443 11.00 24.72 -4.71
CA PRO A 443 10.24 25.66 -5.51
C PRO A 443 11.14 26.80 -6.00
N ALA A 444 10.85 27.37 -7.17
CA ALA A 444 11.52 28.59 -7.62
C ALA A 444 11.11 29.77 -6.72
N ALA A 445 12.03 30.70 -6.46
CA ALA A 445 11.82 31.81 -5.51
C ALA A 445 10.64 32.74 -5.86
N ASN A 446 10.24 32.78 -7.14
CA ASN A 446 9.13 33.59 -7.64
C ASN A 446 7.93 32.70 -8.07
N ALA A 447 7.83 31.47 -7.57
CA ALA A 447 6.70 30.58 -7.86
C ALA A 447 5.49 30.93 -7.00
N ILE A 448 4.34 31.12 -7.64
CA ILE A 448 3.05 31.23 -6.96
C ILE A 448 2.64 29.82 -6.52
N ASP A 449 2.43 29.63 -5.23
CA ASP A 449 2.09 28.32 -4.68
C ASP A 449 0.60 27.99 -4.89
N PHE A 450 0.37 26.84 -5.51
CA PHE A 450 -0.93 26.19 -5.67
C PHE A 450 -0.82 24.67 -5.37
N SER A 451 0.10 24.28 -4.48
CA SER A 451 0.50 22.88 -4.24
C SER A 451 0.77 22.49 -2.78
N SER A 452 1.07 23.43 -1.86
CA SER A 452 1.34 23.04 -0.47
C SER A 452 0.06 22.64 0.27
N ASN A 453 0.12 22.50 1.60
CA ASN A 453 -1.07 22.27 2.43
C ASN A 453 -1.24 23.37 3.49
N ASP A 454 -0.54 24.50 3.37
CA ASP A 454 -0.69 25.64 4.28
C ASP A 454 -1.89 26.50 3.84
N PHE A 455 -3.09 25.91 3.92
CA PHE A 455 -4.33 26.47 3.37
C PHE A 455 -4.69 27.85 3.95
N LEU A 456 -4.22 28.17 5.17
CA LEU A 456 -4.41 29.49 5.79
C LEU A 456 -3.18 30.42 5.64
N SER A 457 -2.14 29.98 4.92
CA SER A 457 -0.87 30.68 4.73
C SER A 457 -0.18 31.11 6.03
N LEU A 458 -0.34 30.31 7.09
CA LEU A 458 0.14 30.64 8.43
C LEU A 458 1.66 30.48 8.60
N SER A 459 2.38 29.77 7.72
CA SER A 459 3.85 29.65 7.81
C SER A 459 4.55 31.00 7.71
N ASN A 460 3.95 31.94 6.99
CA ASN A 460 4.47 33.28 6.76
C ASN A 460 3.82 34.34 7.66
N SER A 461 2.71 34.02 8.32
CA SER A 461 1.93 34.93 9.17
C SER A 461 2.77 35.58 10.29
N SER A 462 2.76 36.91 10.35
CA SER A 462 3.31 37.68 11.47
C SER A 462 2.53 37.41 12.76
N ALA A 463 1.21 37.44 12.72
CA ALA A 463 0.35 37.25 13.89
C ALA A 463 0.57 35.88 14.57
N LEU A 464 0.77 34.79 13.80
CA LEU A 464 1.15 33.49 14.37
C LEU A 464 2.59 33.51 14.92
N ARG A 465 3.53 34.10 14.19
CA ARG A 465 4.93 34.24 14.64
C ARG A 465 5.03 35.01 15.97
N ASP A 466 4.23 36.06 16.14
CA ASP A 466 4.19 36.87 17.35
C ASP A 466 3.50 36.17 18.53
N LEU A 467 2.55 35.26 18.27
CA LEU A 467 2.02 34.34 19.30
C LEU A 467 3.08 33.31 19.71
N TYR A 468 3.77 32.71 18.74
CA TYR A 468 4.81 31.72 18.99
C TYR A 468 6.01 32.29 19.78
N LEU A 469 6.52 33.46 19.37
CA LEU A 469 7.63 34.13 20.08
C LEU A 469 7.25 34.50 21.52
N ARG A 470 5.97 34.81 21.79
CA ARG A 470 5.47 35.03 23.17
C ARG A 470 5.42 33.74 23.99
N GLU A 471 4.97 32.61 23.43
CA GLU A 471 4.98 31.31 24.13
C GLU A 471 6.41 30.81 24.45
N LEU A 472 7.38 31.10 23.58
CA LEU A 472 8.80 30.88 23.86
C LEU A 472 9.32 31.82 24.97
N ALA A 473 9.10 33.14 24.83
CA ALA A 473 9.59 34.15 25.77
C ALA A 473 9.01 34.00 27.18
N ALA A 474 7.83 33.37 27.33
CA ALA A 474 7.23 33.05 28.62
C ALA A 474 8.03 32.00 29.44
N ARG A 475 9.01 31.30 28.84
CA ARG A 475 9.79 30.21 29.47
C ARG A 475 11.24 30.23 28.99
N PRO A 476 12.04 31.28 29.26
CA PRO A 476 13.34 31.50 28.62
C PRO A 476 14.32 30.31 28.70
N ASP A 477 14.31 29.56 29.80
CA ASP A 477 15.18 28.40 30.03
C ASP A 477 14.58 27.06 29.52
N PHE A 478 13.81 27.07 28.42
CA PHE A 478 13.18 25.86 27.89
C PHE A 478 14.19 24.88 27.27
N PRO A 479 13.96 23.56 27.37
CA PRO A 479 14.79 22.57 26.68
C PRO A 479 14.46 22.53 25.16
N LEU A 480 15.49 22.60 24.32
CA LEU A 480 15.37 22.54 22.86
C LEU A 480 14.82 21.21 22.31
N GLY A 481 15.00 20.13 23.07
CA GLY A 481 14.49 18.79 22.77
C GLY A 481 13.60 18.26 23.89
N SER A 482 12.84 17.20 23.62
CA SER A 482 12.04 16.49 24.65
C SER A 482 12.90 15.63 25.57
N GLY A 483 14.10 15.21 25.14
CA GLY A 483 15.02 14.36 25.92
C GLY A 483 14.78 12.85 25.79
N GLY A 484 13.54 12.42 25.50
CA GLY A 484 13.21 10.99 25.37
C GLY A 484 11.85 10.72 24.71
N SER A 485 11.32 9.51 24.89
CA SER A 485 9.95 9.15 24.50
C SER A 485 8.93 9.47 25.59
N ARG A 486 7.62 9.44 25.27
CA ARG A 486 6.53 9.77 26.20
C ARG A 486 6.46 8.89 27.46
N LEU A 487 7.03 7.68 27.43
CA LEU A 487 7.06 6.75 28.58
C LEU A 487 8.36 6.82 29.39
N LEU A 488 9.33 7.61 28.93
CA LEU A 488 10.57 7.92 29.62
C LEU A 488 10.59 9.44 29.88
N ASP A 489 11.74 10.09 29.75
CA ASP A 489 11.96 11.49 30.10
C ASP A 489 11.28 12.51 29.14
N GLY A 490 10.61 12.05 28.08
CA GLY A 490 10.09 12.88 26.99
C GLY A 490 8.69 13.49 27.20
N ASN A 491 7.98 13.13 28.27
CA ASN A 491 6.66 13.70 28.58
C ASN A 491 6.79 14.94 29.48
N SER A 492 5.84 15.89 29.37
CA SER A 492 5.87 17.11 30.18
C SER A 492 4.49 17.63 30.55
N LYS A 493 4.40 18.35 31.67
CA LYS A 493 3.18 19.06 32.11
C LYS A 493 2.66 20.05 31.04
N TYR A 494 3.53 20.58 30.19
CA TYR A 494 3.14 21.47 29.09
C TYR A 494 2.45 20.70 27.96
N ALA A 495 2.91 19.49 27.63
CA ALA A 495 2.25 18.60 26.67
C ALA A 495 0.88 18.14 27.19
N GLU A 496 0.78 17.71 28.45
CA GLU A 496 -0.49 17.29 29.06
C GLU A 496 -1.50 18.43 29.22
N ALA A 497 -1.04 19.66 29.51
CA ALA A 497 -1.90 20.84 29.49
C ALA A 497 -2.39 21.11 28.06
N LEU A 498 -1.50 21.08 27.07
CA LEU A 498 -1.84 21.31 25.67
C LEU A 498 -2.83 20.26 25.12
N GLU A 499 -2.68 18.99 25.51
CA GLU A 499 -3.67 17.94 25.20
C GLU A 499 -5.07 18.28 25.71
N LYS A 500 -5.19 18.76 26.95
CA LYS A 500 -6.46 19.16 27.56
C LYS A 500 -7.04 20.43 26.96
N ASP A 501 -6.19 21.41 26.65
CA ASP A 501 -6.60 22.67 26.02
C ASP A 501 -7.14 22.42 24.59
N ILE A 502 -6.52 21.50 23.84
CA ILE A 502 -6.98 21.10 22.50
C ILE A 502 -8.23 20.22 22.56
N ALA A 503 -8.32 19.28 23.51
CA ALA A 503 -9.54 18.50 23.72
C ALA A 503 -10.72 19.40 24.10
N THR A 504 -10.48 20.39 24.96
CA THR A 504 -11.48 21.42 25.32
C THR A 504 -11.87 22.28 24.11
N PHE A 505 -10.89 22.76 23.33
CA PHE A 505 -11.16 23.53 22.10
C PHE A 505 -12.06 22.77 21.13
N HIS A 506 -11.86 21.46 20.97
CA HIS A 506 -12.62 20.60 20.05
C HIS A 506 -13.87 19.95 20.65
N GLY A 507 -14.15 20.11 21.95
CA GLY A 507 -15.24 19.39 22.61
C GLY A 507 -15.03 17.87 22.57
N ALA A 508 -13.94 17.40 23.18
CA ALA A 508 -13.61 15.98 23.35
C ALA A 508 -13.24 15.70 24.82
N GLU A 509 -13.41 14.45 25.27
CA GLU A 509 -13.10 14.05 26.66
C GLU A 509 -11.61 14.17 26.98
N ASP A 510 -10.74 13.72 26.07
CA ASP A 510 -9.28 13.83 26.16
C ASP A 510 -8.64 13.85 24.75
N GLY A 511 -7.35 14.14 24.69
CA GLY A 511 -6.57 14.16 23.45
C GLY A 511 -5.16 13.62 23.65
N LEU A 512 -4.59 12.97 22.63
CA LEU A 512 -3.26 12.35 22.68
C LEU A 512 -2.36 12.85 21.55
N LEU A 513 -1.35 13.67 21.90
CA LEU A 513 -0.40 14.27 20.96
C LEU A 513 0.54 13.21 20.36
N CYS A 514 0.74 13.28 19.05
CA CYS A 514 1.58 12.39 18.24
C CYS A 514 2.55 13.20 17.36
N ASN A 515 3.68 12.58 16.97
CA ASN A 515 4.73 13.25 16.20
C ASN A 515 4.32 13.64 14.77
N SER A 516 3.37 12.91 14.18
CA SER A 516 2.73 13.23 12.90
C SER A 516 1.35 12.58 12.78
N GLY A 517 0.56 13.00 11.80
CA GLY A 517 -0.71 12.32 11.44
C GLY A 517 -0.50 10.91 10.88
N PHE A 518 0.68 10.64 10.31
CA PHE A 518 1.05 9.29 9.88
C PHE A 518 1.23 8.36 11.09
N ASP A 519 2.00 8.79 12.09
CA ASP A 519 2.26 8.02 13.32
C ASP A 519 0.98 7.81 14.12
N ALA A 520 0.11 8.83 14.17
CA ALA A 520 -1.19 8.75 14.81
C ALA A 520 -2.07 7.66 14.18
N ASN A 521 -2.26 7.69 12.85
CA ASN A 521 -3.04 6.67 12.13
C ASN A 521 -2.41 5.27 12.23
N ALA A 522 -1.11 5.15 11.94
CA ALA A 522 -0.42 3.87 11.95
C ALA A 522 -0.42 3.25 13.36
N GLY A 523 -0.24 4.06 14.40
CA GLY A 523 -0.35 3.65 15.79
C GLY A 523 -1.77 3.24 16.15
N LEU A 524 -2.77 4.05 15.81
CA LEU A 524 -4.18 3.81 16.11
C LEU A 524 -4.68 2.47 15.54
N PHE A 525 -4.60 2.31 14.22
CA PHE A 525 -5.16 1.13 13.54
C PHE A 525 -4.36 -0.15 13.80
N SER A 526 -3.09 -0.07 14.21
CA SER A 526 -2.30 -1.27 14.54
C SER A 526 -2.67 -1.92 15.88
N VAL A 527 -3.29 -1.18 16.83
CA VAL A 527 -3.56 -1.74 18.17
C VAL A 527 -4.96 -1.53 18.74
N LEU A 528 -5.75 -0.57 18.25
CA LEU A 528 -7.08 -0.30 18.83
C LEU A 528 -8.14 -1.37 18.47
N PRO A 529 -8.27 -1.84 17.22
CA PRO A 529 -9.09 -3.02 16.94
C PRO A 529 -8.53 -4.24 17.67
N GLN A 530 -9.40 -5.06 18.28
CA GLN A 530 -9.01 -6.25 19.03
C GLN A 530 -9.14 -7.53 18.20
N PRO A 531 -8.53 -8.65 18.63
CA PRO A 531 -8.64 -9.95 17.96
C PRO A 531 -10.08 -10.41 17.72
N GLY A 532 -10.51 -10.32 16.46
CA GLY A 532 -11.85 -10.69 16.00
C GLY A 532 -12.79 -9.52 15.68
N ASP A 533 -12.41 -8.27 15.99
CA ASP A 533 -13.08 -7.07 15.47
C ASP A 533 -12.82 -6.90 13.97
N ILE A 534 -13.55 -6.00 13.32
CA ILE A 534 -13.40 -5.69 11.88
C ILE A 534 -13.13 -4.19 11.68
N VAL A 535 -12.29 -3.85 10.70
CA VAL A 535 -12.23 -2.49 10.16
C VAL A 535 -12.95 -2.44 8.81
N VAL A 536 -13.90 -1.51 8.67
CA VAL A 536 -14.51 -1.10 7.41
C VAL A 536 -13.98 0.28 7.06
N TYR A 537 -13.49 0.48 5.84
CA TYR A 537 -12.79 1.72 5.47
C TYR A 537 -13.14 2.19 4.06
N ASP A 538 -13.10 3.50 3.84
CA ASP A 538 -13.33 4.07 2.50
C ASP A 538 -12.21 3.65 1.54
N SER A 539 -12.53 3.23 0.32
CA SER A 539 -11.53 2.77 -0.65
C SER A 539 -10.40 3.77 -0.99
N TYR A 540 -10.56 5.08 -0.71
CA TYR A 540 -9.55 6.13 -0.92
C TYR A 540 -8.84 6.57 0.38
N ILE A 541 -9.06 5.90 1.52
CA ILE A 541 -8.46 6.25 2.82
C ILE A 541 -6.92 6.36 2.79
N HIS A 542 -6.38 7.39 3.46
CA HIS A 542 -4.95 7.70 3.43
C HIS A 542 -4.03 6.50 3.73
N ALA A 543 -2.87 6.48 3.06
CA ALA A 543 -1.90 5.39 3.13
C ALA A 543 -1.47 5.01 4.56
N SER A 544 -1.43 5.97 5.51
CA SER A 544 -1.13 5.71 6.92
C SER A 544 -2.15 4.79 7.62
N VAL A 545 -3.42 4.85 7.22
CA VAL A 545 -4.46 3.92 7.70
C VAL A 545 -4.21 2.54 7.11
N HIS A 546 -3.85 2.44 5.82
CA HIS A 546 -3.41 1.18 5.22
C HIS A 546 -2.13 0.60 5.84
N ASP A 547 -1.18 1.43 6.31
CA ASP A 547 0.00 1.00 7.06
C ASP A 547 -0.38 0.47 8.45
N GLY A 548 -1.24 1.18 9.18
CA GLY A 548 -1.77 0.72 10.47
C GLY A 548 -2.60 -0.56 10.37
N MET A 549 -3.51 -0.66 9.40
CA MET A 549 -4.31 -1.86 9.12
C MET A 549 -3.45 -3.08 8.77
N ARG A 550 -2.30 -2.89 8.12
CA ARG A 550 -1.32 -3.95 7.82
C ARG A 550 -0.56 -4.47 9.04
N ALA A 551 -0.60 -3.74 10.17
CA ALA A 551 -0.05 -4.14 11.45
C ALA A 551 -1.14 -4.37 12.51
N SER A 552 -2.42 -4.45 12.09
CA SER A 552 -3.58 -4.51 13.00
C SER A 552 -3.80 -5.89 13.62
N ARG A 553 -4.54 -5.88 14.74
CA ARG A 553 -5.08 -7.07 15.40
C ARG A 553 -6.52 -7.40 14.97
N ALA A 554 -7.13 -6.58 14.10
CA ALA A 554 -8.45 -6.86 13.53
C ALA A 554 -8.47 -8.22 12.83
N GLY A 555 -9.60 -8.94 12.93
CA GLY A 555 -9.77 -10.25 12.28
C GLY A 555 -9.96 -10.15 10.77
N ALA A 556 -10.48 -9.02 10.27
CA ALA A 556 -10.55 -8.71 8.85
C ALA A 556 -10.65 -7.19 8.61
N ASN A 557 -10.25 -6.74 7.42
CA ASN A 557 -10.41 -5.36 6.95
C ASN A 557 -11.16 -5.38 5.61
N PHE A 558 -12.19 -4.54 5.44
CA PHE A 558 -12.99 -4.45 4.21
C PHE A 558 -13.08 -3.02 3.70
N ALA A 559 -12.81 -2.81 2.42
CA ALA A 559 -13.12 -1.55 1.75
C ALA A 559 -14.63 -1.45 1.47
N PHE A 560 -15.18 -0.23 1.50
CA PHE A 560 -16.42 0.12 0.79
C PHE A 560 -16.11 1.12 -0.34
N ILE A 561 -16.98 1.17 -1.36
CA ILE A 561 -16.84 2.10 -2.50
C ILE A 561 -16.78 3.55 -2.00
N HIS A 562 -15.82 4.32 -2.49
CA HIS A 562 -15.57 5.71 -2.10
C HIS A 562 -16.83 6.57 -1.96
N ASN A 563 -17.02 7.17 -0.78
CA ASN A 563 -18.16 7.99 -0.37
C ASN A 563 -19.56 7.34 -0.57
N SER A 564 -19.63 6.02 -0.82
CA SER A 564 -20.88 5.30 -1.05
C SER A 564 -21.50 4.77 0.25
N VAL A 565 -22.45 5.52 0.81
CA VAL A 565 -23.19 5.10 2.02
C VAL A 565 -23.99 3.81 1.81
N GLU A 566 -24.47 3.51 0.60
CA GLU A 566 -25.18 2.25 0.36
C GLU A 566 -24.23 1.03 0.28
N ASP A 567 -23.04 1.14 -0.32
CA ASP A 567 -22.07 0.03 -0.22
C ASP A 567 -21.50 -0.08 1.20
N LEU A 568 -21.32 1.02 1.95
CA LEU A 568 -21.05 0.94 3.40
C LEU A 568 -22.15 0.17 4.13
N ARG A 569 -23.44 0.49 3.90
CA ARG A 569 -24.58 -0.26 4.44
C ARG A 569 -24.53 -1.73 3.99
N ALA A 570 -24.11 -2.05 2.75
CA ALA A 570 -23.98 -3.42 2.26
C ALA A 570 -22.79 -4.18 2.89
N VAL A 571 -21.62 -3.55 3.06
CA VAL A 571 -20.45 -4.10 3.78
C VAL A 571 -20.81 -4.38 5.24
N LEU A 572 -21.43 -3.42 5.94
CA LEU A 572 -21.87 -3.59 7.33
C LEU A 572 -22.89 -4.72 7.46
N LYS A 573 -23.93 -4.78 6.62
CA LYS A 573 -24.90 -5.89 6.57
C LYS A 573 -24.20 -7.25 6.40
N ARG A 574 -23.20 -7.36 5.51
CA ARG A 574 -22.38 -8.58 5.31
C ARG A 574 -21.57 -8.95 6.57
N CYS A 575 -20.91 -7.98 7.19
CA CYS A 575 -20.13 -8.21 8.42
C CYS A 575 -21.01 -8.68 9.58
N ILE A 576 -22.15 -8.01 9.83
CA ILE A 576 -23.12 -8.35 10.88
C ILE A 576 -23.79 -9.72 10.64
N ALA A 577 -23.90 -10.15 9.37
CA ALA A 577 -24.39 -11.49 9.03
C ALA A 577 -23.35 -12.59 9.32
N SER A 578 -22.04 -12.28 9.32
CA SER A 578 -20.96 -13.28 9.39
C SER A 578 -20.64 -13.83 10.79
N ASP A 579 -20.82 -13.05 11.86
CA ASP A 579 -20.72 -13.52 13.26
C ASP A 579 -21.80 -12.84 14.12
N GLU A 580 -22.58 -13.65 14.82
CA GLU A 580 -23.63 -13.22 15.75
C GLU A 580 -23.09 -12.28 16.85
N LYS A 581 -21.79 -12.34 17.17
CA LYS A 581 -21.14 -11.42 18.12
C LYS A 581 -21.20 -9.96 17.67
N PHE A 582 -21.18 -9.66 16.38
CA PHE A 582 -21.39 -8.29 15.89
C PHE A 582 -22.85 -7.85 16.11
N ARG A 583 -23.82 -8.72 15.79
CA ARG A 583 -25.24 -8.44 16.03
C ARG A 583 -25.57 -8.25 17.53
N SER A 584 -24.87 -8.98 18.40
CA SER A 584 -25.08 -8.98 19.85
C SER A 584 -24.13 -8.07 20.64
N GLY A 585 -23.42 -7.14 19.97
CA GLY A 585 -22.57 -6.15 20.64
C GLY A 585 -21.30 -6.70 21.32
N ARG A 586 -20.95 -7.97 21.10
CA ARG A 586 -19.82 -8.68 21.73
C ARG A 586 -18.51 -8.57 20.93
N ARG A 587 -18.52 -7.86 19.81
CA ARG A 587 -17.37 -7.48 18.96
C ARG A 587 -17.67 -6.16 18.27
N SER A 588 -16.64 -5.37 18.02
CA SER A 588 -16.78 -4.05 17.40
C SER A 588 -16.47 -4.06 15.90
N ILE A 589 -17.09 -3.11 15.20
CA ILE A 589 -16.74 -2.74 13.82
C ILE A 589 -16.27 -1.29 13.85
N PHE A 590 -15.06 -1.04 13.37
CA PHE A 590 -14.49 0.28 13.23
C PHE A 590 -14.75 0.80 11.81
N ILE A 591 -15.21 2.04 11.65
CA ILE A 591 -15.50 2.68 10.37
C ILE A 591 -14.50 3.83 10.18
N ALA A 592 -13.67 3.76 9.13
CA ALA A 592 -12.58 4.71 8.90
C ALA A 592 -12.77 5.54 7.62
N VAL A 593 -12.76 6.87 7.75
CA VAL A 593 -12.99 7.85 6.66
C VAL A 593 -12.12 9.10 6.83
N GLU A 594 -11.84 9.84 5.74
CA GLU A 594 -11.32 11.21 5.81
C GLU A 594 -12.50 12.19 5.86
N ALA A 595 -12.35 13.34 6.53
CA ALA A 595 -13.32 14.43 6.45
C ALA A 595 -13.30 15.10 5.06
N ILE A 596 -12.10 15.33 4.53
CA ILE A 596 -11.84 15.83 3.17
C ILE A 596 -10.75 14.95 2.57
N TYR A 597 -11.01 14.31 1.43
CA TYR A 597 -10.07 13.35 0.85
C TYR A 597 -8.91 14.04 0.14
N SER A 598 -7.70 13.60 0.49
CA SER A 598 -6.46 14.31 0.16
C SER A 598 -6.16 14.57 -1.32
N MET A 599 -6.70 13.78 -2.27
CA MET A 599 -6.42 13.88 -3.71
C MET A 599 -7.53 14.58 -4.50
N ASP A 600 -8.78 14.21 -4.24
CA ASP A 600 -9.96 14.61 -4.99
C ASP A 600 -10.55 15.92 -4.45
N GLY A 601 -10.40 16.17 -3.15
CA GLY A 601 -10.88 17.36 -2.46
C GLY A 601 -12.36 17.32 -2.11
N ASP A 602 -13.04 16.19 -2.32
CA ASP A 602 -14.42 15.96 -1.90
C ASP A 602 -14.51 15.58 -0.41
N VAL A 603 -15.74 15.52 0.09
CA VAL A 603 -16.06 15.60 1.52
C VAL A 603 -16.98 14.45 1.92
N ALA A 604 -16.65 13.78 3.03
CA ALA A 604 -17.40 12.59 3.43
C ALA A 604 -18.84 12.90 3.89
N PRO A 605 -19.85 12.08 3.51
CA PRO A 605 -21.23 12.20 3.97
C PRO A 605 -21.37 11.70 5.42
N LEU A 606 -20.77 12.44 6.36
CA LEU A 606 -20.59 11.97 7.75
C LEU A 606 -21.91 11.81 8.51
N LYS A 607 -22.97 12.56 8.17
CA LYS A 607 -24.28 12.43 8.83
C LYS A 607 -24.92 11.09 8.44
N GLU A 608 -24.92 10.81 7.14
CA GLU A 608 -25.47 9.62 6.51
C GLU A 608 -24.67 8.36 6.90
N ILE A 609 -23.35 8.49 7.10
CA ILE A 609 -22.48 7.45 7.67
C ILE A 609 -22.81 7.20 9.15
N VAL A 610 -22.97 8.25 9.97
CA VAL A 610 -23.37 8.13 11.38
C VAL A 610 -24.75 7.46 11.50
N GLU A 611 -25.72 7.86 10.69
CA GLU A 611 -27.03 7.22 10.60
C GLU A 611 -26.92 5.74 10.20
N ALA A 612 -26.17 5.43 9.13
CA ALA A 612 -25.96 4.05 8.67
C ALA A 612 -25.31 3.14 9.72
N VAL A 613 -24.40 3.67 10.53
CA VAL A 613 -23.76 2.92 11.63
C VAL A 613 -24.74 2.73 12.79
N ASN A 614 -25.48 3.76 13.18
CA ASN A 614 -26.48 3.66 14.27
C ASN A 614 -27.64 2.71 13.92
N ASP A 615 -28.13 2.74 12.68
CA ASP A 615 -29.20 1.86 12.17
C ASP A 615 -28.81 0.38 12.25
N LEU A 616 -27.55 0.06 11.93
CA LEU A 616 -27.08 -1.31 11.74
C LEU A 616 -26.37 -1.89 12.98
N LEU A 617 -25.81 -1.03 13.84
CA LEU A 617 -25.10 -1.40 15.07
C LEU A 617 -25.70 -0.71 16.32
N PRO A 618 -27.02 -0.84 16.58
CA PRO A 618 -27.71 -0.13 17.66
C PRO A 618 -27.26 -0.54 19.08
N ASN A 619 -26.42 -1.57 19.21
CA ASN A 619 -25.80 -1.99 20.47
C ASN A 619 -24.52 -1.20 20.81
N GLY A 620 -24.21 -0.12 20.09
CA GLY A 620 -23.08 0.78 20.39
C GLY A 620 -21.69 0.24 20.01
N ASN A 621 -21.64 -0.87 19.26
CA ASN A 621 -20.40 -1.54 18.84
C ASN A 621 -19.93 -1.12 17.42
N GLY A 622 -20.49 -0.05 16.87
CA GLY A 622 -19.93 0.69 15.74
C GLY A 622 -19.07 1.85 16.23
N HIS A 623 -17.82 1.95 15.77
CA HIS A 623 -16.89 3.00 16.19
C HIS A 623 -16.35 3.77 15.00
N ILE A 624 -16.75 5.04 14.85
CA ILE A 624 -16.36 5.86 13.70
C ILE A 624 -15.07 6.63 14.03
N ILE A 625 -14.11 6.54 13.12
CA ILE A 625 -12.80 7.20 13.16
C ILE A 625 -12.75 8.14 11.96
N VAL A 626 -12.62 9.44 12.21
CA VAL A 626 -12.53 10.47 11.15
C VAL A 626 -11.15 11.12 11.17
N ASP A 627 -10.48 11.10 10.02
CA ASP A 627 -9.27 11.89 9.80
C ASP A 627 -9.65 13.32 9.34
N GLU A 628 -9.51 14.28 10.25
CA GLU A 628 -9.79 15.71 10.06
C GLU A 628 -8.54 16.48 9.57
N ALA A 629 -7.50 15.79 9.05
CA ALA A 629 -6.23 16.43 8.73
C ALA A 629 -6.34 17.57 7.70
N HIS A 630 -7.25 17.48 6.74
CA HIS A 630 -7.44 18.47 5.68
C HIS A 630 -8.50 19.54 5.98
N SER A 631 -9.41 19.27 6.92
CA SER A 631 -10.47 20.18 7.39
C SER A 631 -10.04 21.03 8.60
N THR A 632 -9.10 20.56 9.41
CA THR A 632 -8.55 21.29 10.57
C THR A 632 -8.05 22.68 10.17
N GLY A 633 -8.50 23.71 10.90
CA GLY A 633 -8.22 25.13 10.65
C GLY A 633 -9.16 25.77 9.61
N VAL A 634 -9.69 24.99 8.65
CA VAL A 634 -10.41 25.51 7.48
C VAL A 634 -11.93 25.40 7.61
N LEU A 635 -12.44 24.28 8.15
CA LEU A 635 -13.89 24.03 8.28
C LEU A 635 -14.39 24.19 9.71
N GLY A 636 -15.68 24.53 9.83
CA GLY A 636 -16.40 24.64 11.10
C GLY A 636 -16.04 25.88 11.93
N PRO A 637 -16.76 26.12 13.04
CA PRO A 637 -16.54 27.29 13.90
C PRO A 637 -15.07 27.34 14.36
N ARG A 638 -14.39 28.48 14.17
CA ARG A 638 -12.95 28.67 14.49
C ARG A 638 -12.02 27.62 13.87
N GLY A 639 -12.39 26.98 12.76
CA GLY A 639 -11.56 25.94 12.13
C GLY A 639 -11.53 24.61 12.89
N ARG A 640 -12.54 24.28 13.70
CA ARG A 640 -12.63 23.03 14.48
C ARG A 640 -12.65 21.74 13.64
N GLY A 641 -12.97 21.80 12.36
CA GLY A 641 -13.12 20.65 11.47
C GLY A 641 -14.57 20.36 11.07
N LEU A 642 -14.75 19.40 10.16
CA LEU A 642 -16.04 19.04 9.58
C LEU A 642 -16.98 18.41 10.61
N VAL A 643 -16.46 17.61 11.56
CA VAL A 643 -17.28 16.96 12.58
C VAL A 643 -17.97 18.00 13.46
N SER A 644 -17.28 19.10 13.78
CA SER A 644 -17.85 20.23 14.52
C SER A 644 -18.74 21.14 13.66
N ALA A 645 -18.41 21.30 12.37
CA ALA A 645 -19.30 21.97 11.41
C ALA A 645 -20.68 21.27 11.26
N LEU A 646 -20.72 19.95 11.50
CA LEU A 646 -21.92 19.12 11.37
C LEU A 646 -22.63 18.83 12.71
N GLY A 647 -22.05 19.21 13.85
CA GLY A 647 -22.58 18.93 15.20
C GLY A 647 -22.50 17.44 15.59
N LEU A 648 -21.44 16.75 15.15
CA LEU A 648 -21.26 15.30 15.28
C LEU A 648 -20.20 14.91 16.34
N GLU A 649 -19.72 15.84 17.16
CA GLU A 649 -18.67 15.59 18.16
C GLU A 649 -18.96 14.39 19.07
N ASP A 650 -20.19 14.24 19.55
CA ASP A 650 -20.65 13.15 20.42
C ASP A 650 -20.97 11.84 19.67
N LYS A 651 -20.79 11.81 18.34
CA LYS A 651 -21.10 10.65 17.47
C LYS A 651 -19.86 10.01 16.86
N ILE A 652 -18.74 10.72 16.84
CA ILE A 652 -17.47 10.23 16.30
C ILE A 652 -16.59 9.75 17.46
N THR A 653 -16.30 8.45 17.48
CA THR A 653 -15.52 7.81 18.57
C THR A 653 -14.09 8.34 18.65
N ILE A 654 -13.48 8.65 17.50
CA ILE A 654 -12.13 9.22 17.41
C ILE A 654 -12.04 10.24 16.27
N ARG A 655 -11.49 11.42 16.58
CA ARG A 655 -11.11 12.44 15.60
C ARG A 655 -9.60 12.62 15.57
N LEU A 656 -8.99 12.60 14.40
CA LEU A 656 -7.56 12.83 14.22
C LEU A 656 -7.33 14.18 13.54
N HIS A 657 -6.72 15.14 14.25
CA HIS A 657 -6.38 16.45 13.70
C HIS A 657 -4.87 16.56 13.51
N THR A 658 -4.41 17.16 12.40
CA THR A 658 -2.97 17.28 12.09
C THR A 658 -2.52 18.73 12.01
N PHE A 659 -1.30 19.01 12.44
CA PHE A 659 -0.78 20.38 12.50
C PHE A 659 0.14 20.73 11.32
N GLY A 660 0.58 19.72 10.55
CA GLY A 660 1.44 19.87 9.35
C GLY A 660 0.73 20.33 8.07
N LYS A 661 -0.39 21.06 8.19
CA LYS A 661 -1.18 21.59 7.08
C LYS A 661 -1.58 23.05 7.42
N ALA A 662 -2.87 23.40 7.42
CA ALA A 662 -3.36 24.76 7.70
C ALA A 662 -2.89 25.39 9.03
N MET A 663 -2.47 24.60 10.01
CA MET A 663 -1.94 25.07 11.30
C MET A 663 -0.45 25.46 11.26
N ALA A 664 0.24 25.27 10.13
CA ALA A 664 1.64 25.62 9.89
C ALA A 664 2.67 25.14 10.94
N CYS A 665 2.40 24.01 11.60
CA CYS A 665 3.26 23.41 12.62
C CYS A 665 3.68 21.99 12.22
N ASN A 666 4.07 21.14 13.18
CA ASN A 666 4.23 19.69 12.99
C ASN A 666 3.53 18.93 14.12
N GLY A 667 3.28 17.63 13.95
CA GLY A 667 2.50 16.83 14.90
C GLY A 667 1.05 16.58 14.50
N ALA A 668 0.35 15.85 15.37
CA ALA A 668 -1.08 15.59 15.31
C ALA A 668 -1.64 15.32 16.72
N ILE A 669 -2.96 15.23 16.84
CA ILE A 669 -3.64 14.77 18.07
C ILE A 669 -4.74 13.77 17.73
N ILE A 670 -4.86 12.72 18.55
CA ILE A 670 -5.98 11.78 18.55
C ILE A 670 -6.93 12.20 19.67
N LEU A 671 -8.09 12.78 19.32
CA LEU A 671 -9.17 13.08 20.25
C LEU A 671 -9.99 11.82 20.51
N CYS A 672 -10.14 11.43 21.76
CA CYS A 672 -10.74 10.16 22.16
C CYS A 672 -11.10 10.16 23.66
N SER A 673 -11.68 9.06 24.15
CA SER A 673 -11.90 8.90 25.59
C SER A 673 -10.60 8.67 26.39
N PRO A 674 -10.54 9.01 27.69
CA PRO A 674 -9.38 8.75 28.54
C PRO A 674 -8.94 7.28 28.54
N LEU A 675 -9.88 6.34 28.37
CA LEU A 675 -9.59 4.90 28.26
C LEU A 675 -8.85 4.57 26.96
N ILE A 676 -9.28 5.12 25.82
CA ILE A 676 -8.61 4.93 24.53
C ILE A 676 -7.22 5.57 24.58
N LYS A 677 -7.09 6.79 25.12
CA LYS A 677 -5.81 7.45 25.34
C LYS A 677 -4.85 6.59 26.17
N HIS A 678 -5.31 6.10 27.33
CA HIS A 678 -4.50 5.26 28.20
C HIS A 678 -4.10 3.94 27.53
N TYR A 679 -4.99 3.32 26.76
CA TYR A 679 -4.66 2.12 25.97
C TYR A 679 -3.61 2.42 24.90
N LEU A 680 -3.76 3.49 24.11
CA LEU A 680 -2.80 3.88 23.08
C LEU A 680 -1.41 4.18 23.65
N VAL A 681 -1.34 4.86 24.81
CA VAL A 681 -0.07 5.10 25.53
C VAL A 681 0.65 3.80 25.91
N ASN A 682 -0.08 2.71 26.18
CA ASN A 682 0.50 1.42 26.57
C ASN A 682 0.79 0.46 25.40
N TYR A 683 0.16 0.64 24.22
CA TYR A 683 0.28 -0.32 23.11
C TYR A 683 0.76 0.28 21.77
N ALA A 684 0.54 1.57 21.49
CA ALA A 684 0.81 2.15 20.17
C ALA A 684 2.33 2.32 19.93
N ARG A 685 2.92 1.38 19.18
CA ARG A 685 4.38 1.34 18.91
C ARG A 685 4.96 2.68 18.38
N PRO A 686 4.31 3.42 17.46
CA PRO A 686 4.81 4.72 16.96
C PRO A 686 4.81 5.84 18.00
N LEU A 687 4.11 5.69 19.13
CA LEU A 687 4.11 6.63 20.25
C LEU A 687 5.14 6.26 21.32
N ILE A 688 5.35 4.96 21.54
CA ILE A 688 6.22 4.41 22.60
C ILE A 688 7.70 4.48 22.21
N TYR A 689 8.03 4.10 20.97
CA TYR A 689 9.42 3.90 20.52
C TYR A 689 9.99 5.08 19.71
N THR A 690 9.46 6.29 19.92
CA THR A 690 9.97 7.53 19.30
C THR A 690 10.31 8.57 20.35
N THR A 691 11.36 9.36 20.12
CA THR A 691 11.55 10.64 20.81
C THR A 691 10.34 11.54 20.55
N PHE A 692 9.83 12.25 21.56
CA PHE A 692 8.61 13.05 21.44
C PHE A 692 8.85 14.47 20.90
N LEU A 693 7.79 15.19 20.52
CA LEU A 693 7.79 16.61 20.19
C LEU A 693 8.52 17.45 21.25
N SER A 694 9.42 18.33 20.81
CA SER A 694 10.15 19.26 21.70
C SER A 694 9.29 20.44 22.15
N PHE A 695 9.72 21.15 23.20
CA PHE A 695 8.99 22.33 23.68
C PHE A 695 8.72 23.37 22.57
N PRO A 696 9.67 23.74 21.69
CA PRO A 696 9.39 24.64 20.57
C PRO A 696 8.26 24.16 19.64
N ALA A 697 8.19 22.85 19.33
CA ALA A 697 7.10 22.31 18.51
C ALA A 697 5.75 22.39 19.25
N LEU A 698 5.72 22.08 20.55
CA LEU A 698 4.53 22.21 21.40
C LEU A 698 4.08 23.67 21.53
N ALA A 699 5.02 24.61 21.62
CA ALA A 699 4.76 26.05 21.69
C ALA A 699 4.20 26.61 20.37
N ALA A 700 4.66 26.11 19.23
CA ALA A 700 4.08 26.43 17.92
C ALA A 700 2.63 25.93 17.83
N ILE A 701 2.37 24.67 18.23
CA ILE A 701 1.01 24.12 18.28
C ILE A 701 0.11 24.96 19.20
N ARG A 702 0.58 25.33 20.40
CA ARG A 702 -0.18 26.19 21.32
C ARG A 702 -0.47 27.57 20.69
N ALA A 703 0.51 28.19 20.05
CA ALA A 703 0.33 29.46 19.36
C ALA A 703 -0.72 29.38 18.24
N ALA A 704 -0.73 28.29 17.47
CA ALA A 704 -1.73 28.04 16.43
C ALA A 704 -3.14 27.83 17.01
N TYR A 705 -3.28 27.11 18.13
CA TYR A 705 -4.57 27.00 18.82
C TYR A 705 -5.03 28.31 19.48
N THR A 706 -4.12 29.13 20.00
CA THR A 706 -4.45 30.50 20.46
C THR A 706 -4.88 31.39 19.28
N PHE A 707 -4.32 31.20 18.09
CA PHE A 707 -4.76 31.88 16.87
C PHE A 707 -6.20 31.51 16.48
N LEU A 708 -6.58 30.22 16.56
CA LEU A 708 -7.96 29.76 16.37
C LEU A 708 -8.92 30.24 17.48
N TRP A 709 -8.51 30.18 18.75
CA TRP A 709 -9.32 30.64 19.89
C TRP A 709 -9.73 32.11 19.78
N ASN A 710 -8.84 32.94 19.23
CA ASN A 710 -9.06 34.36 18.96
C ASN A 710 -9.83 34.61 17.64
N ASP A 711 -10.36 33.58 16.98
CA ASP A 711 -11.14 33.63 15.74
C ASP A 711 -10.39 34.17 14.49
N ASN A 712 -9.07 34.35 14.57
CA ASN A 712 -8.24 34.92 13.51
C ASN A 712 -8.22 34.08 12.21
N SER A 713 -8.64 32.81 12.27
CA SER A 713 -8.76 31.93 11.10
C SER A 713 -9.99 32.22 10.24
N THR A 714 -11.07 32.76 10.81
CA THR A 714 -12.38 32.76 10.17
C THR A 714 -12.41 33.67 8.93
N ALA A 715 -11.83 34.87 9.02
CA ALA A 715 -11.69 35.75 7.85
C ALA A 715 -10.76 35.17 6.76
N LEU A 716 -9.72 34.42 7.15
CA LEU A 716 -8.82 33.74 6.22
C LEU A 716 -9.53 32.58 5.50
N ALA A 717 -10.35 31.82 6.22
CA ALA A 717 -11.16 30.74 5.66
C ALA A 717 -12.23 31.28 4.69
N THR A 718 -12.92 32.37 5.02
CA THR A 718 -13.92 32.99 4.11
C THR A 718 -13.27 33.43 2.79
N HIS A 719 -12.18 34.22 2.85
CA HIS A 719 -11.45 34.65 1.64
C HIS A 719 -10.91 33.47 0.82
N LEU A 720 -10.46 32.40 1.49
CA LEU A 720 -10.08 31.15 0.83
C LEU A 720 -11.26 30.51 0.07
N PHE A 721 -12.46 30.47 0.66
CA PHE A 721 -13.66 29.96 -0.02
C PHE A 721 -14.17 30.87 -1.16
N ASP A 722 -13.98 32.19 -1.06
CA ASP A 722 -14.20 33.10 -2.18
C ASP A 722 -13.27 32.76 -3.36
N LEU A 723 -11.98 32.54 -3.10
CA LEU A 723 -11.00 32.14 -4.13
C LEU A 723 -11.30 30.76 -4.74
N ILE A 724 -11.72 29.78 -3.94
CA ILE A 724 -12.12 28.45 -4.41
C ILE A 724 -13.32 28.56 -5.36
N SER A 725 -14.31 29.39 -4.99
CA SER A 725 -15.49 29.65 -5.82
C SER A 725 -15.13 30.32 -7.15
N ILE A 726 -14.25 31.33 -7.12
CA ILE A 726 -13.74 32.01 -8.34
C ILE A 726 -13.01 31.02 -9.27
N LEU A 727 -12.20 30.10 -8.72
CA LEU A 727 -11.54 29.06 -9.51
C LEU A 727 -12.56 28.08 -10.11
N HIS A 728 -13.53 27.63 -9.32
CA HIS A 728 -14.58 26.71 -9.74
C HIS A 728 -15.40 27.28 -10.90
N GLU A 729 -16.01 28.45 -10.72
CA GLU A 729 -16.82 29.12 -11.74
C GLU A 729 -16.06 29.27 -13.05
N SER A 730 -14.81 29.73 -12.97
CA SER A 730 -13.95 29.98 -14.13
C SER A 730 -13.58 28.70 -14.89
N LEU A 731 -13.18 27.64 -14.19
CA LEU A 731 -12.82 26.36 -14.82
C LEU A 731 -14.04 25.54 -15.24
N PHE A 732 -15.18 25.68 -14.57
CA PHE A 732 -16.44 25.06 -14.96
C PHE A 732 -17.03 25.73 -16.21
N ALA A 733 -16.96 27.06 -16.33
CA ALA A 733 -17.32 27.78 -17.54
C ALA A 733 -16.44 27.36 -18.74
N LEU A 734 -15.12 27.29 -18.54
CA LEU A 734 -14.18 26.77 -19.54
C LEU A 734 -14.53 25.34 -19.95
N THR A 735 -14.67 24.41 -18.98
CA THR A 735 -15.07 23.00 -19.22
C THR A 735 -16.38 22.89 -20.00
N SER A 736 -17.37 23.73 -19.67
CA SER A 736 -18.68 23.76 -20.32
C SER A 736 -18.60 24.25 -21.77
N SER A 737 -17.75 25.25 -22.04
CA SER A 737 -17.49 25.78 -23.39
C SER A 737 -16.82 24.78 -24.34
N LEU A 738 -16.10 23.78 -23.80
CA LEU A 738 -15.38 22.82 -24.63
C LEU A 738 -16.34 21.89 -25.38
N PRO A 739 -16.12 21.66 -26.69
CA PRO A 739 -16.84 20.63 -27.44
C PRO A 739 -16.74 19.29 -26.74
N GLN A 740 -17.79 18.46 -26.82
CA GLN A 740 -17.87 17.18 -26.11
C GLN A 740 -16.64 16.29 -26.31
N HIS A 741 -16.07 16.26 -27.52
CA HIS A 741 -14.86 15.50 -27.84
C HIS A 741 -13.56 16.06 -27.23
N GLN A 742 -13.56 17.26 -26.65
CA GLN A 742 -12.39 17.93 -26.06
C GLN A 742 -12.42 18.00 -24.53
N ARG A 743 -13.55 17.65 -23.88
CA ARG A 743 -13.69 17.68 -22.41
C ARG A 743 -12.72 16.73 -21.68
N HIS A 744 -12.14 15.76 -22.37
CA HIS A 744 -11.05 14.94 -21.85
C HIS A 744 -9.73 15.71 -21.61
N LEU A 745 -9.57 16.94 -22.15
CA LEU A 745 -8.43 17.81 -21.87
C LEU A 745 -8.52 18.47 -20.50
N LEU A 746 -9.74 18.79 -20.06
CA LEU A 746 -10.02 19.51 -18.82
C LEU A 746 -11.44 19.19 -18.33
N GLN A 747 -11.55 18.66 -17.11
CA GLN A 747 -12.81 18.47 -16.41
C GLN A 747 -12.66 18.83 -14.93
N VAL A 748 -13.68 19.46 -14.36
CA VAL A 748 -13.81 19.78 -12.93
C VAL A 748 -15.12 19.20 -12.38
N LEU A 749 -15.31 19.24 -11.05
CA LEU A 749 -16.57 18.89 -10.41
C LEU A 749 -17.68 19.88 -10.81
N GLU A 750 -18.92 19.39 -10.92
CA GLU A 750 -20.08 20.22 -11.28
C GLU A 750 -20.49 21.14 -10.13
N GLU A 751 -20.49 20.63 -8.90
CA GLU A 751 -20.62 21.44 -7.68
C GLU A 751 -19.26 21.94 -7.20
N CYS A 752 -19.22 23.12 -6.58
CA CYS A 752 -18.00 23.67 -5.99
C CYS A 752 -17.64 22.89 -4.71
N PRO A 753 -16.44 22.28 -4.60
CA PRO A 753 -16.08 21.48 -3.44
C PRO A 753 -15.87 22.38 -2.20
N PRO A 754 -16.48 22.07 -1.04
CA PRO A 754 -16.25 22.82 0.21
C PRO A 754 -14.91 22.42 0.85
N SER A 755 -13.82 22.64 0.11
CA SER A 755 -12.47 22.16 0.40
C SER A 755 -11.39 23.04 -0.23
N PRO A 756 -10.23 23.23 0.45
CA PRO A 756 -9.09 23.96 -0.12
C PRO A 756 -8.30 23.16 -1.16
N ILE A 757 -8.68 21.90 -1.41
CA ILE A 757 -8.12 21.04 -2.44
C ILE A 757 -9.10 21.01 -3.61
N PHE A 758 -8.62 21.34 -4.80
CA PHE A 758 -9.40 21.39 -6.02
C PHE A 758 -8.81 20.44 -7.07
N SER A 759 -9.60 19.43 -7.46
CA SER A 759 -9.21 18.42 -8.45
C SER A 759 -9.56 18.85 -9.87
N VAL A 760 -8.54 19.02 -10.72
CA VAL A 760 -8.68 19.29 -12.15
C VAL A 760 -8.31 18.03 -12.93
N LEU A 761 -9.30 17.27 -13.40
CA LEU A 761 -9.07 16.08 -14.22
C LEU A 761 -8.55 16.47 -15.61
N SER A 762 -7.58 15.70 -16.13
CA SER A 762 -7.00 15.94 -17.44
C SER A 762 -6.32 14.69 -17.98
N SER A 763 -6.48 14.44 -19.29
CA SER A 763 -5.76 13.38 -20.03
C SER A 763 -4.24 13.59 -20.16
N ASP A 764 -3.72 14.80 -19.93
CA ASP A 764 -2.28 15.06 -19.86
C ASP A 764 -1.94 16.01 -18.69
N PRO A 765 -2.12 15.55 -17.43
CA PRO A 765 -1.91 16.40 -16.26
C PRO A 765 -0.42 16.65 -16.05
N ARG A 766 0.46 15.75 -16.51
CA ARG A 766 1.91 15.98 -16.53
C ARG A 766 2.25 17.16 -17.45
N GLY A 767 1.69 17.22 -18.65
CA GLY A 767 1.89 18.30 -19.61
C GLY A 767 1.29 19.63 -19.16
N LEU A 768 0.08 19.62 -18.60
CA LEU A 768 -0.55 20.83 -18.06
C LEU A 768 0.19 21.34 -16.82
N ALA A 769 0.56 20.47 -15.88
CA ALA A 769 1.31 20.87 -14.69
C ALA A 769 2.69 21.43 -15.04
N LYS A 770 3.38 20.79 -16.01
CA LYS A 770 4.65 21.31 -16.54
C LYS A 770 4.47 22.69 -17.17
N PHE A 771 3.43 22.90 -17.98
CA PHE A 771 3.16 24.20 -18.60
C PHE A 771 2.89 25.30 -17.55
N CYS A 772 2.13 25.00 -16.50
CA CYS A 772 1.93 25.90 -15.37
C CYS A 772 3.26 26.20 -14.64
N GLN A 773 4.06 25.18 -14.34
CA GLN A 773 5.36 25.32 -13.68
C GLN A 773 6.36 26.17 -14.50
N GLU A 774 6.40 25.99 -15.83
CA GLU A 774 7.18 26.81 -16.77
C GLU A 774 6.70 28.28 -16.85
N LYS A 775 5.55 28.61 -16.24
CA LYS A 775 5.03 29.97 -16.05
C LYS A 775 5.06 30.43 -14.58
N ASN A 776 5.80 29.73 -13.71
CA ASN A 776 5.92 29.96 -12.27
C ASN A 776 4.66 29.66 -11.43
N PHE A 777 3.73 28.82 -11.91
CA PHE A 777 2.58 28.34 -11.13
C PHE A 777 2.85 26.93 -10.61
N MET A 778 3.04 26.78 -9.29
CA MET A 778 3.40 25.51 -8.66
C MET A 778 2.14 24.68 -8.38
N VAL A 779 1.75 23.87 -9.36
CA VAL A 779 0.71 22.82 -9.25
C VAL A 779 1.34 21.43 -9.39
N ARG A 780 0.67 20.35 -8.94
CA ARG A 780 1.22 18.98 -9.02
C ARG A 780 0.32 17.99 -9.78
N PRO A 781 0.89 17.21 -10.72
CA PRO A 781 0.15 16.14 -11.39
C PRO A 781 0.06 14.92 -10.49
N ILE A 782 -1.15 14.40 -10.32
CA ILE A 782 -1.44 13.14 -9.62
C ILE A 782 -1.81 12.10 -10.68
N VAL A 783 -1.06 11.00 -10.67
CA VAL A 783 -1.06 9.93 -11.69
C VAL A 783 -0.90 8.57 -11.01
N PRO A 784 -1.14 7.43 -11.71
CA PRO A 784 -0.99 6.11 -11.13
C PRO A 784 0.45 5.86 -10.63
N PRO A 785 0.62 5.13 -9.51
CA PRO A 785 -0.42 4.42 -8.74
C PRO A 785 -1.08 5.27 -7.63
N THR A 786 -0.92 6.59 -7.60
CA THR A 786 -1.53 7.43 -6.54
C THR A 786 -3.04 7.58 -6.69
N VAL A 787 -3.54 7.57 -7.93
CA VAL A 787 -4.97 7.54 -8.29
C VAL A 787 -5.19 6.45 -9.36
N PRO A 788 -6.40 5.92 -9.52
CA PRO A 788 -6.73 4.99 -10.61
C PRO A 788 -6.41 5.52 -12.01
N LEU A 789 -6.07 4.61 -12.93
CA LEU A 789 -5.89 4.90 -14.35
C LEU A 789 -7.19 5.46 -14.94
N GLY A 790 -7.11 6.53 -15.73
CA GLY A 790 -8.28 7.25 -16.25
C GLY A 790 -8.89 8.27 -15.27
N SER A 791 -8.35 8.41 -14.05
CA SER A 791 -8.72 9.46 -13.08
C SER A 791 -7.57 10.43 -12.78
N GLU A 792 -6.65 10.57 -13.73
CA GLU A 792 -5.49 11.45 -13.61
C GLU A 792 -5.89 12.93 -13.63
N ARG A 793 -5.15 13.70 -12.83
CA ARG A 793 -5.57 15.04 -12.45
C ARG A 793 -4.40 15.92 -12.07
N ILE A 794 -4.62 17.22 -12.05
CA ILE A 794 -3.81 18.15 -11.27
C ILE A 794 -4.53 18.40 -9.95
N ARG A 795 -3.77 18.28 -8.87
CA ARG A 795 -4.18 18.73 -7.54
C ARG A 795 -3.75 20.18 -7.41
N VAL A 796 -4.73 21.07 -7.38
CA VAL A 796 -4.57 22.49 -7.04
C VAL A 796 -4.92 22.63 -5.56
N CYS A 797 -4.07 23.30 -4.79
CA CYS A 797 -4.40 23.77 -3.45
C CYS A 797 -4.54 25.28 -3.47
N LEU A 798 -5.59 25.81 -2.88
CA LEU A 798 -5.71 27.25 -2.65
C LEU A 798 -5.30 27.59 -1.22
N HIS A 799 -4.79 28.80 -1.04
CA HIS A 799 -4.32 29.29 0.24
C HIS A 799 -4.87 30.69 0.50
N ALA A 800 -5.18 31.03 1.75
CA ALA A 800 -5.72 32.34 2.12
C ALA A 800 -4.78 33.52 1.79
N GLY A 801 -3.48 33.27 1.62
CA GLY A 801 -2.50 34.25 1.13
C GLY A 801 -2.47 34.45 -0.38
N ASN A 802 -3.19 33.65 -1.18
CA ASN A 802 -3.32 33.88 -2.62
C ASN A 802 -4.20 35.11 -2.90
N THR A 803 -4.00 35.72 -4.06
CA THR A 803 -4.85 36.83 -4.54
C THR A 803 -5.80 36.39 -5.65
N ARG A 804 -6.93 37.10 -5.82
CA ARG A 804 -7.85 36.90 -6.98
C ARG A 804 -7.09 36.95 -8.31
N ALA A 805 -6.16 37.89 -8.47
CA ALA A 805 -5.37 38.04 -9.70
C ALA A 805 -4.43 36.85 -9.97
N GLU A 806 -3.94 36.17 -8.93
CA GLU A 806 -3.16 34.92 -9.09
C GLU A 806 -4.05 33.75 -9.52
N VAL A 807 -5.27 33.64 -8.97
CA VAL A 807 -6.25 32.62 -9.34
C VAL A 807 -6.71 32.84 -10.79
N GLU A 808 -7.05 34.07 -11.17
CA GLU A 808 -7.39 34.45 -12.55
C GLU A 808 -6.21 34.18 -13.52
N ALA A 809 -4.97 34.45 -13.08
CA ALA A 809 -3.79 34.14 -13.89
C ALA A 809 -3.53 32.62 -14.02
N LEU A 810 -3.81 31.81 -12.98
CA LEU A 810 -3.75 30.35 -13.06
C LEU A 810 -4.79 29.82 -14.06
N VAL A 811 -6.04 30.28 -13.98
CA VAL A 811 -7.09 29.99 -14.96
C VAL A 811 -6.60 30.32 -16.37
N ALA A 812 -6.06 31.53 -16.59
CA ALA A 812 -5.54 31.93 -17.90
C ALA A 812 -4.38 31.06 -18.40
N ARG A 813 -3.57 30.43 -17.53
CA ARG A 813 -2.58 29.43 -17.95
C ARG A 813 -3.24 28.11 -18.35
N ILE A 814 -4.26 27.68 -17.64
CA ILE A 814 -5.01 26.46 -17.95
C ILE A 814 -5.74 26.63 -19.30
N THR A 815 -6.44 27.76 -19.51
CA THR A 815 -7.09 28.09 -20.79
C THR A 815 -6.11 28.05 -21.95
N ALA A 816 -4.97 28.76 -21.85
CA ALA A 816 -3.98 28.83 -22.93
C ALA A 816 -3.36 27.46 -23.28
N TRP A 817 -3.22 26.55 -22.30
CA TRP A 817 -2.78 25.18 -22.56
C TRP A 817 -3.84 24.35 -23.30
N VAL A 818 -5.12 24.48 -22.91
CA VAL A 818 -6.22 23.79 -23.59
C VAL A 818 -6.35 24.29 -25.03
N GLU A 819 -6.29 25.61 -25.26
CA GLU A 819 -6.27 26.22 -26.61
C GLU A 819 -5.09 25.69 -27.46
N GLN A 820 -3.89 25.59 -26.86
CA GLN A 820 -2.72 25.03 -27.54
C GLN A 820 -2.92 23.56 -27.91
N LYS A 821 -3.50 22.74 -27.01
CA LYS A 821 -3.81 21.32 -27.27
C LYS A 821 -4.87 21.14 -28.35
N THR A 822 -5.94 21.94 -28.33
CA THR A 822 -6.99 21.92 -29.37
C THR A 822 -6.41 22.33 -30.73
N THR A 823 -5.61 23.39 -30.78
CA THR A 823 -4.95 23.84 -32.03
C THR A 823 -4.00 22.78 -32.59
N LEU A 824 -3.18 22.15 -31.73
CA LEU A 824 -2.29 21.05 -32.11
C LEU A 824 -3.02 19.76 -32.52
N THR A 825 -4.29 19.62 -32.16
CA THR A 825 -5.14 18.50 -32.60
C THR A 825 -5.75 18.79 -33.96
N LEU A 826 -6.27 20.01 -34.18
CA LEU A 826 -6.76 20.47 -35.48
C LEU A 826 -5.67 20.52 -36.55
N ALA A 827 -4.41 20.79 -36.18
CA ALA A 827 -3.26 20.77 -37.09
C ALA A 827 -2.65 19.38 -37.36
N LYS A 828 -3.29 18.30 -36.86
CA LYS A 828 -2.90 16.89 -37.10
C LYS A 828 -3.99 16.06 -37.80
N LEU A 829 -5.15 16.69 -38.05
CA LEU A 829 -6.29 16.14 -38.78
C LEU A 829 -6.31 16.68 -40.22
#